data_AF-W7J5A4-F1
#
_entry.id   AF-W7J5A4-F1
#
_cell.length_a   1.000
_cell.length_b   1.000
_cell.length_c   1.000
_cell.angle_alpha   90.00
_cell.angle_beta   90.00
_cell.angle_gamma   90.00
#
_symmetry.space_group_name_H-M   'P 1'
#
loop_
_entity.id
_entity.type
_entity.pdbx_description
1 polymer ?
#
loop_
_entity_poly.entity_id
_entity_poly.type
_entity_poly.pdbx_seq_one_letter_code
_entity_poly.pdbx_strand_id
1 'polypeptide(L)'
;MWLVDDGFLRGVASGESPWVRTVEVPRDRPYFDIEAVADVRQDRPGEGGFLERFRRLRRPFNEGRPCHLLVSCGDLVPARSARPGQDEDWGEEFARLRPSVSEVLAVPGNHDIARDPGGAHFHRRLLPRLLANAEVLDEPRDLPVASVTRVRFAGEEAAEPLAHVVVIGFDSTTAEHANHFIEDHGQIGREQTAASLELVRTLARTIAGNTPLYVIGVAHHHLLASQDRAFPAQVARGGLESRAATLECRENPAAGGVSALCRTNHMIATTTAGDLVDGPAFLAHCRDLRMSLVLHAHMHRREVATLSTAALAPGERPTGITVVACPPFAPDLRSSGMARVRVNVWKGEAEVAFSHDDEFDGPSRPIQVVRPLVSASRVTPAERRLHETVTGLLADSARTAGASPVAGLSEFTAHVARTWEETGYVALCNPDGSFPALPAARRTTYFLLLLLRERVTGGHDILLNNHTPLRPSQIGDWESLLLPAFKNVRALLEHLRDDVLRQVVDQAEDLEKAAHVRAFEEAAGRILDERGSTGEDTWADQLREVATFTKRKISPTTGHVTEYEYQLVTLLPLVRRPDREPRAGSTEADPDARREQRHRDFDAIMDWLNELPSVRRHGDRARGARIPIEALRPGGSGMRWEPAGTSGDRPRVRAADTVHRVPPGGVWFPVPDGDDERDDSLWRQCPSIVARNADVMTWVEDDLIRRRTLAGGSFPPELVVGKLGTGGNRIRVVGPRFPFEVPPGGRGPAADVPSTCTVDAIAKVRYVDGYDLEGQHPYAGLETKRVFLVRQEVPAWRGTRQVLLVFDADAFDRGVVPRLRADAALGVLRPVQRYVLRAGLERANELYEQVLGGLDDEWGFVRVRKGDAPKPVTVTPPVIENLHPDDWEDERGSGEFIVCDGNHRVVELAWNQRIVLPAIAVVGEPGQPYYARPFSRYEWSHTAENVRDRSPDQASKYAVRKVDLETLTPSARERLSHYPASEHYRRYYRDLTAGFGYLGGQGGRYV
;
A
#
# COMPACT_ATOMS: atom_id res chain seq x y z
N MET A 1 18.73 6.52 -36.15
CA MET A 1 19.46 7.48 -35.30
C MET A 1 19.52 8.82 -35.98
N TRP A 2 19.23 9.88 -35.23
CA TRP A 2 19.19 11.26 -35.72
C TRP A 2 19.88 12.19 -34.73
N LEU A 3 20.50 13.26 -35.22
CA LEU A 3 20.94 14.36 -34.37
C LEU A 3 19.73 15.14 -33.88
N VAL A 4 19.75 15.53 -32.61
CA VAL A 4 18.64 16.29 -32.00
C VAL A 4 18.81 17.78 -32.31
N ASP A 5 18.50 18.15 -33.55
CA ASP A 5 18.42 19.55 -34.00
C ASP A 5 16.98 20.05 -34.15
N ASP A 6 16.80 21.32 -34.51
CA ASP A 6 15.47 21.92 -34.72
C ASP A 6 14.63 21.19 -35.79
N GLY A 7 15.28 20.65 -36.82
CA GLY A 7 14.61 19.89 -37.88
C GLY A 7 14.04 18.59 -37.35
N PHE A 8 14.87 17.84 -36.60
CA PHE A 8 14.47 16.63 -35.89
C PHE A 8 13.33 16.91 -34.91
N LEU A 9 13.44 17.95 -34.08
CA LEU A 9 12.42 18.31 -33.09
C LEU A 9 11.08 18.64 -33.76
N ARG A 10 11.09 19.38 -34.87
CA ARG A 10 9.87 19.66 -35.66
C ARG A 10 9.29 18.39 -36.28
N GLY A 11 10.12 17.51 -36.84
CA GLY A 11 9.68 16.24 -37.44
C GLY A 11 9.13 15.24 -36.42
N VAL A 12 9.71 15.20 -35.21
CA VAL A 12 9.19 14.41 -34.11
C VAL A 12 7.88 15.00 -33.58
N ALA A 13 7.76 16.33 -33.53
CA ALA A 13 6.54 17.00 -33.10
C ALA A 13 5.35 16.73 -34.04
N SER A 14 5.58 16.59 -35.35
CA SER A 14 4.54 16.19 -36.32
C SER A 14 4.18 14.70 -36.24
N GLY A 15 5.00 13.88 -35.57
CA GLY A 15 4.81 12.45 -35.44
C GLY A 15 5.00 11.67 -36.75
N GLU A 16 5.60 12.32 -37.76
CA GLU A 16 5.79 11.80 -39.11
C GLU A 16 6.99 10.83 -39.20
N SER A 17 6.87 9.86 -40.11
CA SER A 17 8.01 9.07 -40.60
C SER A 17 8.89 10.00 -41.46
N PRO A 18 10.23 10.02 -41.28
CA PRO A 18 11.08 8.94 -40.78
C PRO A 18 11.60 9.09 -39.34
N TRP A 19 11.13 10.10 -38.59
CA TRP A 19 11.72 10.49 -37.31
C TRP A 19 11.27 9.61 -36.14
N VAL A 20 10.05 9.08 -36.22
CA VAL A 20 9.48 8.16 -35.23
C VAL A 20 9.29 6.79 -35.88
N ARG A 21 10.02 5.79 -35.40
CA ARG A 21 9.91 4.41 -35.88
C ARG A 21 8.75 3.70 -35.20
N THR A 22 8.07 2.80 -35.91
CA THR A 22 7.13 1.86 -35.27
C THR A 22 7.75 0.46 -35.15
N VAL A 23 7.59 -0.17 -33.99
CA VAL A 23 7.98 -1.55 -33.69
C VAL A 23 6.77 -2.31 -33.16
N GLU A 24 6.55 -3.49 -33.70
CA GLU A 24 5.49 -4.39 -33.26
C GLU A 24 6.03 -5.47 -32.32
N VAL A 25 5.34 -5.70 -31.20
CA VAL A 25 5.68 -6.70 -30.20
C VAL A 25 4.52 -7.67 -29.96
N PRO A 26 4.77 -8.96 -29.66
CA PRO A 26 3.70 -9.91 -29.35
C PRO A 26 2.97 -9.60 -28.03
N ARG A 27 1.68 -9.94 -27.94
CA ARG A 27 0.86 -9.72 -26.73
C ARG A 27 1.35 -10.47 -25.50
N ASP A 28 1.82 -11.70 -25.68
CA ASP A 28 2.38 -12.54 -24.61
C ASP A 28 3.77 -12.06 -24.15
N ARG A 29 4.42 -11.22 -24.96
CA ARG A 29 5.81 -10.77 -24.75
C ARG A 29 5.99 -9.31 -25.22
N PRO A 30 5.44 -8.33 -24.49
CA PRO A 30 5.51 -6.91 -24.85
C PRO A 30 6.89 -6.30 -24.55
N TYR A 31 7.94 -6.86 -25.14
CA TYR A 31 9.32 -6.47 -24.89
C TYR A 31 9.91 -5.69 -26.07
N PHE A 32 10.44 -4.51 -25.77
CA PHE A 32 11.36 -3.79 -26.65
C PHE A 32 12.79 -4.18 -26.27
N ASP A 33 13.58 -4.65 -27.23
CA ASP A 33 14.88 -5.30 -26.99
C ASP A 33 16.01 -4.40 -27.44
N ILE A 34 16.90 -4.08 -26.50
CA ILE A 34 18.12 -3.33 -26.73
C ILE A 34 19.30 -4.26 -26.50
N GLU A 35 20.18 -4.40 -27.48
CA GLU A 35 21.47 -5.07 -27.31
C GLU A 35 22.55 -3.98 -27.26
N ALA A 36 23.47 -4.05 -26.30
CA ALA A 36 24.49 -3.04 -26.10
C ALA A 36 25.89 -3.66 -26.17
N VAL A 37 26.75 -3.04 -26.96
CA VAL A 37 28.16 -3.36 -27.12
C VAL A 37 28.99 -2.11 -26.85
N ALA A 38 30.23 -2.30 -26.41
CA ALA A 38 31.20 -1.23 -26.19
C ALA A 38 32.58 -1.75 -26.59
N ASP A 39 33.55 -0.89 -26.88
CA ASP A 39 34.94 -1.33 -27.12
C ASP A 39 35.02 -2.50 -28.12
N VAL A 40 34.79 -2.20 -29.39
CA VAL A 40 34.62 -3.19 -30.46
C VAL A 40 35.96 -3.48 -31.16
N ARG A 41 37.07 -3.08 -30.57
CA ARG A 41 38.41 -3.18 -31.13
C ARG A 41 38.71 -4.63 -31.55
N GLN A 42 38.98 -4.85 -32.83
CA GLN A 42 39.45 -6.14 -33.35
C GLN A 42 40.99 -6.09 -33.46
N ASP A 43 41.68 -6.94 -32.71
CA ASP A 43 43.15 -6.91 -32.71
C ASP A 43 43.78 -7.62 -33.92
N ARG A 44 43.01 -8.37 -34.74
CA ARG A 44 43.53 -9.04 -35.95
C ARG A 44 42.49 -9.20 -37.06
N PRO A 45 42.78 -8.72 -38.28
CA PRO A 45 42.02 -9.10 -39.47
C PRO A 45 42.23 -10.60 -39.73
N GLY A 46 41.17 -11.43 -39.66
CA GLY A 46 41.19 -12.82 -40.12
C GLY A 46 40.58 -13.89 -39.21
N GLU A 47 40.33 -13.61 -37.93
CA GLU A 47 39.65 -14.54 -37.01
C GLU A 47 38.19 -14.10 -36.83
N GLY A 48 37.26 -14.67 -37.61
CA GLY A 48 35.80 -14.54 -37.46
C GLY A 48 35.29 -13.14 -37.09
N GLY A 49 35.09 -12.28 -38.08
CA GLY A 49 34.81 -10.84 -37.92
C GLY A 49 33.66 -10.47 -36.96
N PHE A 50 33.53 -9.16 -36.65
CA PHE A 50 32.58 -8.58 -35.69
C PHE A 50 31.18 -9.23 -35.75
N LEU A 51 30.67 -9.42 -36.96
CA LEU A 51 29.38 -10.05 -37.25
C LEU A 51 29.25 -11.50 -36.73
N GLU A 52 30.28 -12.34 -36.89
CA GLU A 52 30.26 -13.73 -36.44
C GLU A 52 30.23 -13.80 -34.91
N ARG A 53 31.07 -13.00 -34.28
CA ARG A 53 31.10 -12.91 -32.82
C ARG A 53 29.83 -12.30 -32.24
N PHE A 54 29.28 -11.27 -32.88
CA PHE A 54 27.99 -10.70 -32.50
C PHE A 54 26.90 -11.76 -32.55
N ARG A 55 26.83 -12.56 -33.64
CA ARG A 55 25.88 -13.68 -33.75
C ARG A 55 26.10 -14.74 -32.67
N ARG A 56 27.35 -15.06 -32.33
CA ARG A 56 27.70 -16.01 -31.25
C ARG A 56 27.21 -15.52 -29.89
N LEU A 57 27.61 -14.31 -29.49
CA LEU A 57 27.24 -13.70 -28.21
C LEU A 57 25.75 -13.42 -28.10
N ARG A 58 25.07 -13.22 -29.22
CA ARG A 58 23.62 -13.04 -29.29
C ARG A 58 22.84 -14.35 -29.18
N ARG A 59 23.43 -15.50 -29.50
CA ARG A 59 22.74 -16.81 -29.50
C ARG A 59 22.05 -17.15 -28.16
N PRO A 60 22.67 -16.93 -26.98
CA PRO A 60 22.02 -17.18 -25.68
C PRO A 60 20.79 -16.29 -25.43
N PHE A 61 20.73 -15.13 -26.07
CA PHE A 61 19.60 -14.21 -26.00
C PHE A 61 18.49 -14.60 -26.99
N ASN A 62 18.83 -15.27 -28.07
CA ASN A 62 18.00 -15.27 -29.26
C ASN A 62 17.24 -16.59 -29.48
N GLU A 63 15.92 -16.54 -29.25
CA GLU A 63 14.94 -17.55 -29.69
C GLU A 63 14.52 -17.37 -31.17
N GLY A 64 15.41 -16.84 -32.03
CA GLY A 64 15.17 -16.65 -33.47
C GLY A 64 14.49 -15.33 -33.87
N ARG A 65 14.60 -14.25 -33.09
CA ARG A 65 13.99 -12.93 -33.37
C ARG A 65 15.05 -11.84 -33.60
N PRO A 66 14.79 -10.81 -34.42
CA PRO A 66 15.68 -9.66 -34.55
C PRO A 66 15.64 -8.77 -33.29
N CYS A 67 16.77 -8.12 -33.00
CA CYS A 67 16.90 -7.12 -31.94
C CYS A 67 16.29 -5.81 -32.44
N HIS A 68 15.60 -5.07 -31.56
CA HIS A 68 14.91 -3.85 -31.98
C HIS A 68 15.89 -2.67 -32.11
N LEU A 69 16.88 -2.57 -31.21
CA LEU A 69 17.92 -1.54 -31.23
C LEU A 69 19.26 -2.09 -30.75
N LEU A 70 20.30 -1.97 -31.58
CA LEU A 70 21.68 -2.14 -31.16
C LEU A 70 22.24 -0.79 -30.72
N VAL A 71 22.84 -0.74 -29.54
CA VAL A 71 23.54 0.41 -29.00
C VAL A 71 25.04 0.12 -28.99
N SER A 72 25.84 1.00 -29.59
CA SER A 72 27.28 1.06 -29.39
C SER A 72 27.64 2.18 -28.42
N CYS A 73 28.24 1.84 -27.29
CA CYS A 73 28.68 2.76 -26.25
C CYS A 73 30.10 3.30 -26.48
N GLY A 74 30.57 3.41 -27.73
CA GLY A 74 31.87 3.99 -28.10
C GLY A 74 33.04 3.01 -28.14
N ASP A 75 34.20 3.54 -28.54
CA ASP A 75 35.46 2.82 -28.82
C ASP A 75 35.32 1.80 -29.95
N LEU A 76 34.87 2.30 -31.09
CA LEU A 76 34.77 1.56 -32.35
C LEU A 76 36.13 1.47 -33.05
N VAL A 77 37.02 2.46 -32.88
CA VAL A 77 38.32 2.51 -33.55
C VAL A 77 39.47 2.01 -32.64
N PRO A 78 40.42 1.19 -33.15
CA PRO A 78 41.60 0.79 -32.39
C PRO A 78 42.51 1.97 -32.03
N ALA A 79 43.00 2.03 -30.78
CA ALA A 79 43.89 3.09 -30.28
C ALA A 79 45.21 3.27 -31.08
N ARG A 80 45.61 2.26 -31.88
CA ARG A 80 46.89 2.21 -32.62
C ARG A 80 46.77 2.43 -34.12
N SER A 81 45.57 2.63 -34.69
CA SER A 81 45.40 2.94 -36.12
C SER A 81 45.70 4.41 -36.41
N ALA A 82 46.92 4.85 -36.08
CA ALA A 82 47.44 6.17 -36.44
C ALA A 82 47.86 6.26 -37.92
N ARG A 83 47.60 5.23 -38.74
CA ARG A 83 47.85 5.28 -40.19
C ARG A 83 46.61 5.82 -40.89
N PRO A 84 46.66 7.03 -41.49
CA PRO A 84 45.57 7.54 -42.32
C PRO A 84 45.26 6.53 -43.44
N GLY A 85 44.02 6.05 -43.52
CA GLY A 85 43.56 5.12 -44.57
C GLY A 85 43.29 3.67 -44.15
N GLN A 86 43.39 3.33 -42.87
CA GLN A 86 42.92 2.04 -42.30
C GLN A 86 41.66 2.20 -41.42
N ASP A 87 40.86 3.24 -41.66
CA ASP A 87 39.57 3.38 -40.98
C ASP A 87 38.64 2.28 -41.54
N GLU A 88 38.34 1.26 -40.74
CA GLU A 88 37.31 0.28 -41.09
C GLU A 88 35.97 0.99 -41.29
N ASP A 89 35.26 0.66 -42.37
CA ASP A 89 33.92 1.20 -42.64
C ASP A 89 32.90 0.52 -41.72
N TRP A 90 32.86 0.96 -40.46
CA TRP A 90 31.86 0.52 -39.49
C TRP A 90 30.43 0.76 -39.96
N GLY A 91 30.20 1.71 -40.88
CA GLY A 91 28.92 1.88 -41.53
C GLY A 91 28.49 0.65 -42.34
N GLU A 92 29.43 0.03 -43.08
CA GLU A 92 29.21 -1.21 -43.82
C GLU A 92 28.99 -2.41 -42.88
N GLU A 93 29.78 -2.54 -41.81
CA GLU A 93 29.63 -3.62 -40.82
C GLU A 93 28.27 -3.54 -40.08
N PHE A 94 27.83 -2.34 -39.68
CA PHE A 94 26.49 -2.16 -39.11
C PHE A 94 25.39 -2.39 -40.16
N ALA A 95 25.62 -2.05 -41.43
CA ALA A 95 24.66 -2.36 -42.50
C ALA A 95 24.49 -3.88 -42.67
N ARG A 96 25.56 -4.67 -42.52
CA ARG A 96 25.52 -6.15 -42.55
C ARG A 96 24.73 -6.75 -41.39
N LEU A 97 24.52 -6.01 -40.29
CA LEU A 97 23.68 -6.43 -39.17
C LEU A 97 22.18 -6.23 -39.38
N ARG A 98 21.74 -5.49 -40.41
CA ARG A 98 20.30 -5.20 -40.67
C ARG A 98 19.35 -6.41 -40.67
N PRO A 99 19.74 -7.62 -41.13
CA PRO A 99 18.87 -8.80 -41.03
C PRO A 99 18.62 -9.26 -39.58
N SER A 100 19.48 -8.85 -38.65
CA SER A 100 19.52 -9.27 -37.24
C SER A 100 19.15 -8.15 -36.28
N VAL A 101 19.28 -6.90 -36.71
CA VAL A 101 19.11 -5.69 -35.91
C VAL A 101 18.29 -4.70 -36.70
N SER A 102 17.24 -4.20 -36.06
CA SER A 102 16.32 -3.24 -36.64
C SER A 102 16.95 -1.85 -36.79
N GLU A 103 17.61 -1.33 -35.76
CA GLU A 103 18.25 0.00 -35.75
C GLU A 103 19.58 -0.04 -35.00
N VAL A 104 20.50 0.84 -35.37
CA VAL A 104 21.77 1.05 -34.65
C VAL A 104 21.82 2.49 -34.13
N LEU A 105 22.20 2.66 -32.87
CA LEU A 105 22.56 3.94 -32.24
C LEU A 105 23.99 3.82 -31.73
N ALA A 106 24.87 4.74 -32.09
CA ALA A 106 26.26 4.74 -31.69
C ALA A 106 26.64 6.10 -31.08
N VAL A 107 27.31 6.07 -29.94
CA VAL A 107 27.98 7.24 -29.34
C VAL A 107 29.49 7.08 -29.48
N PRO A 108 30.27 8.17 -29.63
CA PRO A 108 31.72 8.08 -29.70
C PRO A 108 32.33 7.79 -28.32
N GLY A 109 33.42 7.02 -28.32
CA GLY A 109 34.33 6.86 -27.20
C GLY A 109 35.62 7.66 -27.38
N ASN A 110 36.48 7.67 -26.36
CA ASN A 110 37.72 8.44 -26.38
C ASN A 110 38.68 7.98 -27.50
N HIS A 111 38.59 6.72 -27.95
CA HIS A 111 39.38 6.22 -29.06
C HIS A 111 38.80 6.55 -30.45
N ASP A 112 37.55 7.02 -30.54
CA ASP A 112 36.90 7.35 -31.81
C ASP A 112 37.24 8.77 -32.32
N ILE A 113 37.95 9.54 -31.51
CA ILE A 113 38.37 10.90 -31.84
C ILE A 113 39.79 10.87 -32.41
N ALA A 114 39.96 11.40 -33.62
CA ALA A 114 41.28 11.58 -34.19
C ALA A 114 41.95 12.84 -33.65
N ARG A 115 43.16 12.66 -33.12
CA ARG A 115 44.04 13.75 -32.72
C ARG A 115 44.95 14.10 -33.89
N ASP A 116 44.96 15.35 -34.33
CA ASP A 116 45.99 15.78 -35.26
C ASP A 116 47.37 15.68 -34.59
N PRO A 117 48.42 15.22 -35.30
CA PRO A 117 49.78 15.14 -34.77
C PRO A 117 50.34 16.48 -34.24
N GLY A 118 49.73 17.61 -34.64
CA GLY A 118 50.06 18.97 -34.19
C GLY A 118 49.16 19.51 -33.06
N GLY A 119 48.21 18.73 -32.55
CA GLY A 119 47.35 19.09 -31.41
C GLY A 119 46.33 20.20 -31.65
N ALA A 120 46.28 20.85 -32.82
CA ALA A 120 45.45 22.05 -33.03
C ALA A 120 43.98 21.78 -33.38
N HIS A 121 43.65 20.61 -33.94
CA HIS A 121 42.29 20.28 -34.38
C HIS A 121 41.92 18.83 -34.04
N PHE A 122 40.72 18.66 -33.49
CA PHE A 122 40.09 17.35 -33.28
C PHE A 122 39.05 17.13 -34.37
N HIS A 123 39.17 16.03 -35.12
CA HIS A 123 38.17 15.66 -36.11
C HIS A 123 37.33 14.49 -35.59
N ARG A 124 36.00 14.67 -35.54
CA ARG A 124 35.04 13.57 -35.36
C ARG A 124 35.02 12.72 -36.63
N ARG A 125 35.95 11.76 -36.76
CA ARG A 125 36.08 10.94 -37.98
C ARG A 125 34.86 10.04 -38.23
N LEU A 126 34.18 9.60 -37.17
CA LEU A 126 33.24 8.48 -37.23
C LEU A 126 31.77 8.89 -37.26
N LEU A 127 31.39 9.92 -36.48
CA LEU A 127 29.97 10.27 -36.25
C LEU A 127 29.22 10.67 -37.55
N PRO A 128 29.79 11.48 -38.46
CA PRO A 128 29.13 11.78 -39.73
C PRO A 128 28.94 10.53 -40.60
N ARG A 129 29.89 9.57 -40.61
CA ARG A 129 29.78 8.35 -41.43
C ARG A 129 28.73 7.36 -40.91
N LEU A 130 28.45 7.37 -39.61
CA LEU A 130 27.49 6.48 -38.97
C LEU A 130 26.04 7.01 -39.00
N LEU A 131 25.84 8.30 -39.27
CA LEU A 131 24.53 8.92 -39.34
C LEU A 131 23.93 8.74 -40.75
N ALA A 132 22.78 8.08 -40.84
CA ALA A 132 22.08 7.78 -42.10
C ALA A 132 21.65 9.02 -42.92
N ASN A 133 21.84 10.24 -42.40
CA ASN A 133 21.43 11.51 -43.01
C ASN A 133 22.56 12.56 -43.01
N ALA A 134 23.82 12.16 -42.89
CA ALA A 134 24.97 13.07 -42.86
C ALA A 134 25.38 13.63 -44.23
N GLU A 135 24.42 13.87 -45.13
CA GLU A 135 24.65 14.84 -46.18
C GLU A 135 24.81 16.20 -45.49
N VAL A 136 26.05 16.61 -45.27
CA VAL A 136 26.47 17.96 -44.89
C VAL A 136 26.17 18.36 -43.42
N LEU A 137 27.07 17.98 -42.53
CA LEU A 137 27.39 18.84 -41.38
C LEU A 137 28.74 19.48 -41.68
N ASP A 138 28.72 20.70 -42.22
CA ASP A 138 29.95 21.47 -42.47
C ASP A 138 30.67 21.85 -41.16
N GLU A 139 29.98 21.79 -40.01
CA GLU A 139 30.53 22.07 -38.69
C GLU A 139 30.12 21.00 -37.65
N PRO A 140 31.07 20.51 -36.82
CA PRO A 140 30.77 19.59 -35.73
C PRO A 140 29.91 20.28 -34.67
N ARG A 141 28.66 19.84 -34.48
CA ARG A 141 27.75 20.34 -33.43
C ARG A 141 27.76 19.45 -32.19
N ASP A 142 27.78 20.04 -31.00
CA ASP A 142 27.72 19.32 -29.71
C ASP A 142 26.27 18.95 -29.35
N LEU A 143 25.63 18.16 -30.22
CA LEU A 143 24.24 17.71 -30.06
C LEU A 143 24.18 16.20 -29.74
N PRO A 144 23.21 15.75 -28.95
CA PRO A 144 23.03 14.34 -28.68
C PRO A 144 22.42 13.65 -29.90
N VAL A 145 22.53 12.34 -29.95
CA VAL A 145 21.82 11.50 -30.93
C VAL A 145 20.64 10.81 -30.27
N ALA A 146 19.57 10.57 -31.01
CA ALA A 146 18.40 9.88 -30.48
C ALA A 146 17.84 8.82 -31.44
N SER A 147 17.23 7.78 -30.86
CA SER A 147 16.24 6.92 -31.50
C SER A 147 14.92 7.07 -30.75
N VAL A 148 13.84 7.33 -31.48
CA VAL A 148 12.47 7.42 -30.95
C VAL A 148 11.66 6.30 -31.58
N THR A 149 11.21 5.37 -30.73
CA THR A 149 10.42 4.22 -31.15
C THR A 149 9.04 4.21 -30.51
N ARG A 150 8.02 4.13 -31.35
CA ARG A 150 6.64 3.82 -31.02
C ARG A 150 6.46 2.30 -30.98
N VAL A 151 6.07 1.74 -29.84
CA VAL A 151 5.89 0.30 -29.66
C VAL A 151 4.40 -0.04 -29.69
N ARG A 152 3.99 -1.05 -30.47
CA ARG A 152 2.58 -1.48 -30.63
C ARG A 152 2.46 -3.00 -30.51
N PHE A 153 1.27 -3.53 -30.25
CA PHE A 153 1.04 -4.95 -30.44
C PHE A 153 1.04 -5.30 -31.93
N ALA A 154 1.61 -6.47 -32.26
CA ALA A 154 1.59 -6.98 -33.63
C ALA A 154 0.16 -7.22 -34.12
N GLY A 155 -0.14 -6.75 -35.33
CA GLY A 155 -1.47 -6.87 -35.95
C GLY A 155 -2.50 -5.82 -35.55
N GLU A 156 -2.09 -4.75 -34.85
CA GLU A 156 -2.98 -3.68 -34.36
C GLU A 156 -2.60 -2.30 -34.93
N GLU A 157 -2.67 -2.15 -36.25
CA GLU A 157 -2.26 -0.91 -36.94
C GLU A 157 -3.03 0.34 -36.47
N ALA A 158 -4.30 0.19 -36.11
CA ALA A 158 -5.18 1.26 -35.66
C ALA A 158 -5.15 1.54 -34.15
N ALA A 159 -4.44 0.72 -33.36
CA ALA A 159 -4.42 0.87 -31.90
C ALA A 159 -3.43 1.96 -31.44
N GLU A 160 -3.75 2.58 -30.30
CA GLU A 160 -2.80 3.45 -29.60
C GLU A 160 -1.53 2.67 -29.23
N PRO A 161 -0.34 3.29 -29.36
CA PRO A 161 0.91 2.59 -29.07
C PRO A 161 1.04 2.26 -27.59
N LEU A 162 1.60 1.09 -27.25
CA LEU A 162 1.82 0.61 -25.88
C LEU A 162 2.69 1.53 -25.05
N ALA A 163 3.73 2.05 -25.68
CA ALA A 163 4.60 3.06 -25.13
C ALA A 163 5.42 3.69 -26.26
N HIS A 164 6.12 4.76 -25.90
CA HIS A 164 7.24 5.29 -26.64
C HIS A 164 8.52 4.99 -25.87
N VAL A 165 9.54 4.51 -26.57
CA VAL A 165 10.89 4.31 -26.03
C VAL A 165 11.82 5.28 -26.73
N VAL A 166 12.58 6.04 -25.95
CA VAL A 166 13.57 6.99 -26.45
C VAL A 166 14.92 6.59 -25.90
N VAL A 167 15.87 6.36 -26.79
CA VAL A 167 17.27 6.12 -26.42
C VAL A 167 18.09 7.32 -26.86
N ILE A 168 18.70 8.01 -25.90
CA ILE A 168 19.47 9.24 -26.11
C ILE A 168 20.95 8.91 -25.90
N GLY A 169 21.73 9.04 -26.95
CA GLY A 169 23.17 8.94 -26.93
C GLY A 169 23.82 10.30 -26.70
N PHE A 170 24.58 10.40 -25.61
CA PHE A 170 25.38 11.57 -25.25
C PHE A 170 26.83 11.35 -25.68
N ASP A 171 27.37 12.32 -26.39
CA ASP A 171 28.81 12.41 -26.62
C ASP A 171 29.47 12.85 -25.31
N SER A 172 30.05 11.89 -24.61
CA SER A 172 30.76 12.13 -23.36
C SER A 172 32.22 12.54 -23.54
N THR A 173 32.70 12.68 -24.77
CA THR A 173 34.11 12.96 -25.07
C THR A 173 34.41 14.47 -25.16
N THR A 174 33.43 15.32 -24.87
CA THR A 174 33.55 16.79 -24.98
C THR A 174 34.71 17.39 -24.18
N ALA A 175 35.06 16.82 -23.02
CA ALA A 175 36.22 17.29 -22.25
C ALA A 175 37.54 17.06 -22.97
N GLU A 176 37.70 15.94 -23.67
CA GLU A 176 38.90 15.63 -24.46
C GLU A 176 39.02 16.58 -25.67
N HIS A 177 37.88 16.98 -26.26
CA HIS A 177 37.85 17.98 -27.32
C HIS A 177 38.28 19.37 -26.85
N ALA A 178 37.82 19.79 -25.67
CA ALA A 178 38.03 21.15 -25.18
C ALA A 178 39.39 21.34 -24.50
N ASN A 179 39.96 20.28 -23.90
CA ASN A 179 41.16 20.35 -23.11
C ASN A 179 42.16 19.27 -23.58
N HIS A 180 43.21 19.67 -24.30
CA HIS A 180 44.27 18.80 -24.86
C HIS A 180 45.02 17.89 -23.85
N PHE A 181 44.60 17.79 -22.59
CA PHE A 181 45.38 17.23 -21.48
C PHE A 181 44.62 16.31 -20.52
N ILE A 182 43.35 15.97 -20.79
CA ILE A 182 42.57 15.10 -19.89
C ILE A 182 42.12 13.85 -20.64
N GLU A 183 43.07 12.94 -20.90
CA GLU A 183 42.75 11.60 -21.43
C GLU A 183 41.93 10.81 -20.40
N ASP A 184 40.96 10.02 -20.86
CA ASP A 184 40.13 9.11 -20.05
C ASP A 184 39.10 9.81 -19.13
N HIS A 185 38.81 11.10 -19.39
CA HIS A 185 37.81 11.84 -18.64
C HIS A 185 36.68 12.36 -19.55
N GLY A 186 35.45 12.11 -19.12
CA GLY A 186 34.26 12.49 -19.87
C GLY A 186 33.60 13.78 -19.39
N GLN A 187 32.90 14.45 -20.30
CA GLN A 187 31.97 15.53 -19.99
C GLN A 187 30.82 15.51 -20.99
N ILE A 188 29.59 15.68 -20.50
CA ILE A 188 28.44 15.98 -21.36
C ILE A 188 28.29 17.49 -21.48
N GLY A 189 28.23 18.01 -22.72
CA GLY A 189 28.06 19.43 -22.97
C GLY A 189 26.67 19.96 -22.59
N ARG A 190 26.59 21.26 -22.29
CA ARG A 190 25.31 21.93 -21.95
C ARG A 190 24.33 21.98 -23.13
N GLU A 191 24.85 22.05 -24.36
CA GLU A 191 24.02 22.00 -25.57
C GLU A 191 23.31 20.64 -25.67
N GLN A 192 24.02 19.55 -25.35
CA GLN A 192 23.44 18.21 -25.32
C GLN A 192 22.34 18.05 -24.26
N THR A 193 22.55 18.61 -23.06
CA THR A 193 21.53 18.54 -22.01
C THR A 193 20.31 19.40 -22.35
N ALA A 194 20.51 20.61 -22.91
CA ALA A 194 19.41 21.45 -23.35
C ALA A 194 18.58 20.79 -24.47
N ALA A 195 19.23 20.26 -25.51
CA ALA A 195 18.56 19.62 -26.65
C ALA A 195 17.79 18.35 -26.24
N SER A 196 18.36 17.51 -25.36
CA SER A 196 17.68 16.31 -24.86
C SER A 196 16.48 16.64 -23.96
N LEU A 197 16.55 17.72 -23.18
CA LEU A 197 15.40 18.23 -22.41
C LEU A 197 14.27 18.73 -23.30
N GLU A 198 14.61 19.48 -24.34
CA GLU A 198 13.63 19.94 -25.32
C GLU A 198 12.99 18.76 -26.07
N LEU A 199 13.78 17.77 -26.46
CA LEU A 199 13.29 16.54 -27.10
C LEU A 199 12.27 15.81 -26.23
N VAL A 200 12.63 15.48 -24.98
CA VAL A 200 11.73 14.73 -24.08
C VAL A 200 10.46 15.53 -23.78
N ARG A 201 10.56 16.84 -23.57
CA ARG A 201 9.38 17.71 -23.37
C ARG A 201 8.49 17.80 -24.61
N THR A 202 9.08 17.78 -25.80
CA THR A 202 8.33 17.77 -27.05
C THR A 202 7.59 16.45 -27.20
N LEU A 203 8.30 15.32 -27.08
CA LEU A 203 7.74 13.97 -27.14
C LEU A 203 6.60 13.74 -26.15
N ALA A 204 6.79 14.15 -24.88
CA ALA A 204 5.78 14.02 -23.84
C ALA A 204 4.51 14.83 -24.12
N ARG A 205 4.61 15.96 -24.83
CA ARG A 205 3.48 16.83 -25.16
C ARG A 205 2.79 16.44 -26.46
N THR A 206 3.54 15.97 -27.47
CA THR A 206 3.01 15.76 -28.82
C THR A 206 2.57 14.33 -29.05
N ILE A 207 3.51 13.38 -29.05
CA ILE A 207 3.24 11.99 -29.48
C ILE A 207 2.96 11.03 -28.32
N ALA A 208 3.49 11.31 -27.13
CA ALA A 208 3.31 10.48 -25.94
C ALA A 208 2.31 11.08 -24.93
N GLY A 209 1.42 11.98 -25.37
CA GLY A 209 0.46 12.67 -24.49
C GLY A 209 -0.44 11.71 -23.69
N ASN A 210 -0.81 10.57 -24.30
CA ASN A 210 -1.68 9.55 -23.71
C ASN A 210 -1.01 8.18 -23.52
N THR A 211 0.32 8.10 -23.64
CA THR A 211 1.02 6.81 -23.55
C THR A 211 2.30 6.94 -22.73
N PRO A 212 2.77 5.87 -22.07
CA PRO A 212 4.04 5.91 -21.35
C PRO A 212 5.21 6.29 -22.28
N LEU A 213 6.14 7.10 -21.78
CA LEU A 213 7.38 7.49 -22.46
C LEU A 213 8.58 7.07 -21.63
N TYR A 214 9.32 6.05 -22.06
CA TYR A 214 10.52 5.60 -21.36
C TYR A 214 11.76 6.23 -21.98
N VAL A 215 12.60 6.84 -21.15
CA VAL A 215 13.84 7.49 -21.59
C VAL A 215 15.05 6.71 -21.06
N ILE A 216 15.94 6.33 -21.97
CA ILE A 216 17.17 5.57 -21.70
C ILE A 216 18.36 6.40 -22.17
N GLY A 217 19.31 6.65 -21.27
CA GLY A 217 20.55 7.35 -21.60
C GLY A 217 21.63 6.37 -22.07
N VAL A 218 22.50 6.83 -22.95
CA VAL A 218 23.72 6.11 -23.39
C VAL A 218 24.87 7.11 -23.36
N ALA A 219 25.98 6.74 -22.72
CA ALA A 219 27.22 7.51 -22.73
C ALA A 219 28.42 6.54 -22.87
N HIS A 220 29.60 7.04 -23.25
CA HIS A 220 30.80 6.21 -23.24
C HIS A 220 31.44 6.18 -21.85
N HIS A 221 31.81 7.36 -21.33
CA HIS A 221 32.42 7.48 -20.01
C HIS A 221 31.45 7.12 -18.89
N HIS A 222 32.00 6.57 -17.80
CA HIS A 222 31.20 5.95 -16.76
C HIS A 222 30.68 6.93 -15.70
N LEU A 223 29.59 6.53 -15.05
CA LEU A 223 28.97 7.25 -13.93
C LEU A 223 29.26 6.62 -12.57
N LEU A 224 29.94 5.47 -12.54
CA LEU A 224 30.23 4.70 -11.33
C LEU A 224 31.65 4.99 -10.85
N ALA A 225 31.86 5.09 -9.54
CA ALA A 225 33.21 5.26 -9.01
C ALA A 225 34.10 4.05 -9.36
N SER A 226 35.30 4.30 -9.92
CA SER A 226 36.27 3.25 -10.22
C SER A 226 36.93 2.73 -8.93
N GLN A 227 36.48 1.57 -8.44
CA GLN A 227 36.97 0.99 -7.16
C GLN A 227 38.48 0.63 -7.16
N ASP A 228 39.11 0.49 -8.33
CA ASP A 228 40.54 0.10 -8.43
C ASP A 228 41.50 1.26 -8.18
N ARG A 229 41.02 2.50 -8.09
CA ARG A 229 41.81 3.67 -7.72
C ARG A 229 41.36 4.21 -6.37
N ALA A 230 41.41 3.37 -5.34
CA ALA A 230 41.43 3.85 -3.96
C ALA A 230 42.73 4.64 -3.72
N PHE A 231 42.75 5.92 -4.11
CA PHE A 231 43.73 6.85 -3.57
C PHE A 231 43.54 6.85 -2.05
N PRO A 232 44.59 6.58 -1.24
CA PRO A 232 44.45 6.46 0.19
C PRO A 232 43.77 7.71 0.78
N ALA A 233 42.59 7.53 1.38
CA ALA A 233 41.80 8.58 2.04
C ALA A 233 42.55 9.32 3.17
N GLN A 234 43.75 8.86 3.55
CA GLN A 234 44.66 9.56 4.46
C GLN A 234 45.20 10.89 3.90
N VAL A 235 45.17 11.12 2.59
CA VAL A 235 45.60 12.41 2.01
C VAL A 235 44.51 13.49 2.15
N ALA A 236 43.24 13.11 2.29
CA ALA A 236 42.11 14.06 2.32
C ALA A 236 41.83 14.66 3.72
N ARG A 237 42.29 14.04 4.81
CA ARG A 237 42.02 14.52 6.20
C ARG A 237 43.20 15.24 6.87
N GLY A 238 44.35 15.34 6.21
CA GLY A 238 45.55 15.99 6.74
C GLY A 238 46.10 17.07 5.81
N GLY A 239 45.58 18.29 5.92
CA GLY A 239 46.30 19.51 5.54
C GLY A 239 46.55 19.75 4.05
N LEU A 240 45.49 19.88 3.25
CA LEU A 240 45.60 20.43 1.88
C LEU A 240 45.91 21.94 1.88
N GLU A 241 45.51 22.70 2.91
CA GLU A 241 45.85 24.13 3.01
C GLU A 241 47.34 24.38 3.30
N SER A 242 48.00 23.48 4.04
CA SER A 242 49.43 23.67 4.41
C SER A 242 50.38 23.39 3.25
N ARG A 243 50.06 22.47 2.33
CA ARG A 243 50.90 22.17 1.16
C ARG A 243 50.55 22.99 -0.08
N ALA A 244 49.30 23.46 -0.21
CA ALA A 244 48.94 24.42 -1.25
C ALA A 244 49.63 25.78 -1.04
N ALA A 245 49.84 26.19 0.23
CA ALA A 245 50.59 27.40 0.55
C ALA A 245 52.12 27.27 0.39
N THR A 246 52.69 26.05 0.33
CA THR A 246 54.13 25.86 0.06
C THR A 246 54.47 25.61 -1.42
N LEU A 247 53.44 25.49 -2.27
CA LEU A 247 53.57 25.59 -3.72
C LEU A 247 53.26 27.02 -4.16
N GLU A 248 53.91 28.00 -3.50
CA GLU A 248 54.21 29.25 -4.18
C GLU A 248 55.05 28.88 -5.41
N CYS A 249 54.42 28.99 -6.58
CA CYS A 249 55.07 29.10 -7.86
C CYS A 249 56.18 30.16 -7.76
N ARG A 250 57.41 29.73 -7.46
CA ARG A 250 58.58 30.47 -7.92
C ARG A 250 58.54 30.36 -9.44
N GLU A 251 57.97 31.40 -10.06
CA GLU A 251 58.22 31.72 -11.46
C GLU A 251 59.73 31.66 -11.67
N ASN A 252 60.20 30.62 -12.35
CA ASN A 252 61.55 30.58 -12.86
C ASN A 252 61.48 31.14 -14.28
N PRO A 253 61.81 32.42 -14.52
CA PRO A 253 61.69 33.05 -15.84
C PRO A 253 62.60 32.40 -16.90
N ALA A 254 63.47 31.47 -16.53
CA ALA A 254 64.30 30.68 -17.45
C ALA A 254 63.63 29.38 -17.96
N ALA A 255 62.49 28.98 -17.40
CA ALA A 255 61.75 27.79 -17.86
C ALA A 255 60.28 28.16 -18.06
N GLY A 256 59.93 28.54 -19.29
CA GLY A 256 58.55 28.87 -19.66
C GLY A 256 57.59 27.72 -19.36
N GLY A 257 56.64 27.98 -18.44
CA GLY A 257 55.44 27.14 -18.23
C GLY A 257 55.28 26.61 -16.81
N VAL A 258 54.14 26.89 -16.20
CA VAL A 258 53.63 26.19 -15.00
C VAL A 258 53.49 24.69 -15.36
N SER A 259 54.16 23.79 -14.64
CA SER A 259 54.17 22.37 -15.00
C SER A 259 52.74 21.81 -15.03
N ALA A 260 52.38 21.17 -16.15
CA ALA A 260 51.07 20.55 -16.39
C ALA A 260 50.63 19.62 -15.24
N LEU A 261 51.58 18.98 -14.56
CA LEU A 261 51.37 18.11 -13.40
C LEU A 261 50.60 18.77 -12.24
N CYS A 262 50.78 20.07 -12.00
CA CYS A 262 50.13 20.75 -10.87
C CYS A 262 48.63 21.03 -11.13
N ARG A 263 48.21 21.18 -12.39
CA ARG A 263 46.79 21.33 -12.75
C ARG A 263 46.06 19.99 -12.81
N THR A 264 46.72 18.95 -13.33
CA THR A 264 46.18 17.58 -13.39
C THR A 264 45.91 17.02 -11.97
N ASN A 265 46.82 17.25 -11.03
CA ASN A 265 46.63 16.81 -9.64
C ASN A 265 45.52 17.57 -8.89
N HIS A 266 45.21 18.82 -9.27
CA HIS A 266 44.11 19.58 -8.68
C HIS A 266 42.72 19.09 -9.16
N MET A 267 42.60 18.68 -10.43
CA MET A 267 41.38 18.05 -10.95
C MET A 267 41.16 16.66 -10.37
N ILE A 268 42.20 15.83 -10.28
CA ILE A 268 42.10 14.47 -9.70
C ILE A 268 41.67 14.52 -8.22
N ALA A 269 42.12 15.53 -7.47
CA ALA A 269 41.74 15.70 -6.06
C ALA A 269 40.30 16.23 -5.87
N THR A 270 39.67 16.79 -6.89
CA THR A 270 38.28 17.30 -6.84
C THR A 270 37.25 16.34 -7.46
N THR A 271 37.69 15.32 -8.22
CA THR A 271 36.84 14.37 -8.97
C THR A 271 36.79 12.95 -8.37
N THR A 272 36.91 12.81 -7.04
CA THR A 272 36.91 11.51 -6.34
C THR A 272 35.56 10.75 -6.31
N ALA A 273 34.78 10.74 -7.39
CA ALA A 273 33.55 9.92 -7.49
C ALA A 273 33.17 9.36 -8.89
N GLY A 274 33.92 9.62 -9.97
CA GLY A 274 33.72 8.98 -11.30
C GLY A 274 34.50 9.70 -12.41
N ASP A 275 34.77 9.04 -13.55
CA ASP A 275 35.57 9.63 -14.64
C ASP A 275 34.83 10.72 -15.46
N LEU A 276 33.54 10.95 -15.21
CA LEU A 276 32.81 12.10 -15.72
C LEU A 276 33.05 13.35 -14.84
N VAL A 277 33.73 14.37 -15.38
CA VAL A 277 34.14 15.61 -14.68
C VAL A 277 32.95 16.39 -14.08
N ASP A 278 31.74 16.16 -14.60
CA ASP A 278 30.47 16.74 -14.09
C ASP A 278 29.38 15.67 -13.84
N GLY A 279 29.78 14.50 -13.34
CA GLY A 279 28.88 13.39 -12.98
C GLY A 279 27.61 13.81 -12.24
N PRO A 280 27.69 14.62 -11.17
CA PRO A 280 26.51 15.09 -10.45
C PRO A 280 25.52 15.90 -11.30
N ALA A 281 25.99 16.80 -12.17
CA ALA A 281 25.10 17.58 -13.02
C ALA A 281 24.44 16.70 -14.10
N PHE A 282 25.16 15.72 -14.66
CA PHE A 282 24.56 14.79 -15.59
C PHE A 282 23.53 13.87 -14.92
N LEU A 283 23.77 13.45 -13.67
CA LEU A 283 22.78 12.70 -12.89
C LEU A 283 21.55 13.55 -12.56
N ALA A 284 21.72 14.85 -12.29
CA ALA A 284 20.61 15.80 -12.13
C ALA A 284 19.83 16.00 -13.44
N HIS A 285 20.52 16.01 -14.58
CA HIS A 285 19.89 16.07 -15.89
C HIS A 285 19.11 14.79 -16.23
N CYS A 286 19.71 13.60 -16.02
CA CYS A 286 19.01 12.32 -16.18
C CYS A 286 17.73 12.27 -15.34
N ARG A 287 17.82 12.80 -14.12
CA ARG A 287 16.71 13.03 -13.22
C ARG A 287 15.63 13.91 -13.85
N ASP A 288 15.97 15.11 -14.32
CA ASP A 288 15.02 16.04 -14.97
C ASP A 288 14.31 15.42 -16.18
N LEU A 289 14.98 14.51 -16.89
CA LEU A 289 14.43 13.74 -18.01
C LEU A 289 13.63 12.49 -17.61
N ARG A 290 13.56 12.18 -16.30
CA ARG A 290 13.00 10.92 -15.76
C ARG A 290 13.64 9.66 -16.36
N MET A 291 14.93 9.73 -16.68
CA MET A 291 15.71 8.58 -17.14
C MET A 291 15.86 7.57 -16.00
N SER A 292 15.33 6.38 -16.21
CA SER A 292 15.41 5.29 -15.20
C SER A 292 16.56 4.31 -15.48
N LEU A 293 17.16 4.40 -16.67
CA LEU A 293 18.21 3.52 -17.13
C LEU A 293 19.26 4.29 -17.93
N VAL A 294 20.54 4.10 -17.62
CA VAL A 294 21.68 4.63 -18.35
C VAL A 294 22.65 3.51 -18.67
N LEU A 295 23.01 3.37 -19.94
CA LEU A 295 24.04 2.46 -20.42
C LEU A 295 25.36 3.23 -20.55
N HIS A 296 26.45 2.70 -20.02
CA HIS A 296 27.77 3.27 -20.25
C HIS A 296 28.84 2.21 -20.47
N ALA A 297 30.06 2.66 -20.81
CA ALA A 297 31.20 1.82 -21.11
C ALA A 297 32.46 2.31 -20.38
N HIS A 298 33.62 2.28 -21.07
CA HIS A 298 34.94 2.73 -20.66
C HIS A 298 35.62 1.92 -19.54
N MET A 299 34.86 1.47 -18.53
CA MET A 299 35.42 0.72 -17.40
C MET A 299 35.89 -0.70 -17.77
N HIS A 300 35.44 -1.23 -18.91
CA HIS A 300 35.62 -2.63 -19.31
C HIS A 300 35.14 -3.62 -18.23
N ARG A 301 34.05 -3.27 -17.53
CA ARG A 301 33.45 -4.07 -16.44
C ARG A 301 32.01 -4.44 -16.75
N ARG A 302 31.55 -5.49 -16.06
CA ARG A 302 30.14 -5.87 -15.95
C ARG A 302 29.61 -5.38 -14.61
N GLU A 303 28.77 -4.37 -14.63
CA GLU A 303 28.21 -3.84 -13.39
C GLU A 303 26.81 -3.30 -13.63
N VAL A 304 25.90 -3.61 -12.71
CA VAL A 304 24.59 -2.99 -12.64
C VAL A 304 24.49 -2.36 -11.27
N ALA A 305 24.45 -1.05 -11.23
CA ALA A 305 24.28 -0.29 -10.00
C ALA A 305 22.99 0.53 -10.09
N THR A 306 22.35 0.75 -8.95
CA THR A 306 21.26 1.71 -8.86
C THR A 306 21.79 2.91 -8.09
N LEU A 307 21.95 4.03 -8.79
CA LEU A 307 22.29 5.29 -8.16
C LEU A 307 21.02 5.86 -7.54
N SER A 308 20.95 5.87 -6.22
CA SER A 308 19.88 6.55 -5.52
C SER A 308 19.96 8.04 -5.83
N THR A 309 18.86 8.61 -6.29
CA THR A 309 18.78 10.03 -6.55
C THR A 309 17.85 10.69 -5.57
N ALA A 310 18.21 11.90 -5.13
CA ALA A 310 17.24 12.76 -4.46
C ALA A 310 16.04 12.96 -5.39
N ALA A 311 14.83 12.94 -4.83
CA ALA A 311 13.57 13.12 -5.56
C ALA A 311 13.61 14.34 -6.50
N LEU A 312 13.04 14.22 -7.71
CA LEU A 312 13.00 15.32 -8.71
C LEU A 312 12.16 16.50 -8.23
N ALA A 313 11.17 16.18 -7.41
CA ALA A 313 10.31 17.12 -6.73
C ALA A 313 10.05 16.62 -5.30
N PRO A 314 9.82 17.53 -4.33
CA PRO A 314 9.37 17.14 -3.01
C PRO A 314 8.12 16.25 -3.09
N GLY A 315 8.20 15.02 -2.56
CA GLY A 315 7.10 14.04 -2.56
C GLY A 315 7.16 12.97 -3.66
N GLU A 316 8.03 13.12 -4.67
CA GLU A 316 8.34 12.00 -5.56
C GLU A 316 9.26 11.00 -4.81
N ARG A 317 9.08 9.69 -4.98
CA ARG A 317 10.05 8.73 -4.44
C ARG A 317 11.43 9.00 -5.03
N PRO A 318 12.53 8.80 -4.27
CA PRO A 318 13.86 8.68 -4.84
C PRO A 318 13.80 7.73 -6.03
N THR A 319 13.93 8.26 -7.25
CA THR A 319 13.91 7.43 -8.45
C THR A 319 15.33 6.92 -8.63
N GLY A 320 15.52 5.62 -8.47
CA GLY A 320 16.81 5.02 -8.73
C GLY A 320 17.13 5.13 -10.22
N ILE A 321 18.25 5.76 -10.58
CA ILE A 321 18.78 5.63 -11.93
C ILE A 321 19.56 4.32 -11.97
N THR A 322 19.07 3.35 -12.74
CA THR A 322 19.84 2.13 -12.99
C THR A 322 20.93 2.44 -13.99
N VAL A 323 22.16 2.17 -13.62
CA VAL A 323 23.34 2.38 -14.46
C VAL A 323 23.92 1.01 -14.80
N VAL A 324 24.10 0.75 -16.09
CA VAL A 324 24.61 -0.52 -16.62
C VAL A 324 25.95 -0.27 -17.31
N ALA A 325 27.01 -0.78 -16.70
CA ALA A 325 28.32 -0.86 -17.33
C ALA A 325 28.30 -2.01 -18.34
N CYS A 326 28.33 -1.65 -19.62
CA CYS A 326 28.36 -2.59 -20.73
C CYS A 326 29.75 -3.23 -20.80
N PRO A 327 29.84 -4.57 -20.88
CA PRO A 327 31.12 -5.25 -21.03
C PRO A 327 31.79 -4.81 -22.34
N PRO A 328 33.13 -4.84 -22.40
CA PRO A 328 33.81 -4.61 -23.64
C PRO A 328 33.50 -5.75 -24.62
N PHE A 329 33.43 -5.43 -25.89
CA PHE A 329 33.28 -6.37 -26.98
C PHE A 329 34.66 -6.73 -27.53
N ALA A 330 35.80 -6.33 -26.96
CA ALA A 330 37.11 -6.77 -27.45
C ALA A 330 37.43 -8.18 -26.91
N PRO A 331 37.81 -9.16 -27.76
CA PRO A 331 37.87 -10.58 -27.39
C PRO A 331 38.99 -10.94 -26.40
N ASP A 332 39.98 -10.06 -26.25
CA ASP A 332 41.18 -10.23 -25.42
C ASP A 332 40.96 -9.81 -23.94
N LEU A 333 39.81 -9.22 -23.63
CA LEU A 333 39.47 -8.77 -22.29
C LEU A 333 38.72 -9.84 -21.49
N ARG A 334 39.12 -10.07 -20.23
CA ARG A 334 38.50 -11.09 -19.35
C ARG A 334 36.99 -10.89 -19.10
N SER A 335 36.48 -9.68 -19.31
CA SER A 335 35.10 -9.30 -19.14
C SER A 335 34.32 -9.27 -20.45
N SER A 336 34.90 -9.82 -21.54
CA SER A 336 34.35 -9.66 -22.88
C SER A 336 32.93 -10.20 -23.04
N GLY A 337 32.11 -9.48 -23.79
CA GLY A 337 30.75 -9.89 -24.04
C GLY A 337 29.85 -8.80 -24.58
N MET A 338 28.57 -8.94 -24.29
CA MET A 338 27.53 -7.96 -24.63
C MET A 338 26.44 -7.92 -23.55
N ALA A 339 25.74 -6.79 -23.44
CA ALA A 339 24.57 -6.66 -22.60
C ALA A 339 23.28 -6.70 -23.44
N ARG A 340 22.19 -7.19 -22.86
CA ARG A 340 20.83 -7.05 -23.39
C ARG A 340 19.93 -6.45 -22.33
N VAL A 341 19.16 -5.46 -22.74
CA VAL A 341 18.10 -4.84 -21.95
C VAL A 341 16.76 -5.14 -22.63
N ARG A 342 15.88 -5.85 -21.94
CA ARG A 342 14.50 -6.08 -22.37
C ARG A 342 13.58 -5.14 -21.62
N VAL A 343 13.01 -4.18 -22.33
CA VAL A 343 12.06 -3.23 -21.79
C VAL A 343 10.66 -3.81 -21.93
N ASN A 344 10.08 -4.28 -20.84
CA ASN A 344 8.67 -4.65 -20.78
C ASN A 344 7.83 -3.37 -20.80
N VAL A 345 7.44 -2.94 -22.01
CA VAL A 345 6.73 -1.66 -22.20
C VAL A 345 5.33 -1.67 -21.58
N TRP A 346 4.74 -2.86 -21.44
CA TRP A 346 3.44 -3.04 -20.81
C TRP A 346 3.52 -2.84 -19.30
N LYS A 347 4.51 -3.43 -18.62
CA LYS A 347 4.67 -3.34 -17.16
C LYS A 347 5.37 -2.07 -16.71
N GLY A 348 6.28 -1.54 -17.52
CA GLY A 348 7.20 -0.47 -17.13
C GLY A 348 8.39 -1.02 -16.37
N GLU A 349 9.02 -2.08 -16.88
CA GLU A 349 10.16 -2.74 -16.26
C GLU A 349 11.28 -2.97 -17.30
N ALA A 350 12.53 -2.89 -16.89
CA ALA A 350 13.69 -3.28 -17.68
C ALA A 350 14.35 -4.51 -17.07
N GLU A 351 14.65 -5.49 -17.91
CA GLU A 351 15.39 -6.70 -17.56
C GLU A 351 16.77 -6.63 -18.21
N VAL A 352 17.82 -6.55 -17.39
CA VAL A 352 19.21 -6.51 -17.86
C VAL A 352 19.83 -7.89 -17.78
N ALA A 353 20.51 -8.31 -18.83
CA ALA A 353 21.18 -9.60 -18.99
C ALA A 353 22.55 -9.42 -19.66
N PHE A 354 23.52 -10.28 -19.34
CA PHE A 354 24.85 -10.28 -19.98
C PHE A 354 25.12 -11.63 -20.66
N SER A 355 25.85 -11.59 -21.78
CA SER A 355 26.36 -12.75 -22.52
C SER A 355 27.86 -12.59 -22.68
N HIS A 356 28.62 -13.68 -22.53
CA HIS A 356 30.07 -13.66 -22.40
C HIS A 356 30.75 -14.56 -23.43
N ASP A 357 32.01 -14.24 -23.74
CA ASP A 357 32.92 -15.14 -24.43
C ASP A 357 33.59 -16.10 -23.43
N ASP A 358 32.81 -16.86 -22.67
CA ASP A 358 33.37 -17.94 -21.85
C ASP A 358 33.57 -19.18 -22.76
N GLU A 359 34.82 -19.66 -22.89
CA GLU A 359 35.16 -20.94 -23.56
C GLU A 359 34.58 -22.18 -22.81
N PHE A 360 33.85 -21.99 -21.71
CA PHE A 360 33.22 -23.07 -20.97
C PHE A 360 31.84 -23.41 -21.55
N ASP A 361 31.76 -24.57 -22.20
CA ASP A 361 30.58 -25.21 -22.82
C ASP A 361 29.41 -25.53 -21.84
N GLY A 362 28.91 -24.52 -21.14
CA GLY A 362 27.69 -24.59 -20.33
C GLY A 362 26.81 -23.37 -20.60
N PRO A 363 25.48 -23.52 -20.74
CA PRO A 363 24.58 -22.39 -20.87
C PRO A 363 24.58 -21.59 -19.57
N SER A 364 25.42 -20.56 -19.46
CA SER A 364 25.38 -19.61 -18.37
C SER A 364 24.03 -18.88 -18.45
N ARG A 365 23.12 -19.15 -17.51
CA ARG A 365 21.85 -18.40 -17.41
C ARG A 365 22.20 -16.93 -17.19
N PRO A 366 21.73 -15.99 -18.04
CA PRO A 366 22.05 -14.60 -17.87
C PRO A 366 21.64 -14.11 -16.49
N ILE A 367 22.50 -13.31 -15.83
CA ILE A 367 22.14 -12.62 -14.59
C ILE A 367 21.03 -11.63 -14.94
N GLN A 368 19.79 -11.92 -14.54
CA GLN A 368 18.63 -11.09 -14.83
C GLN A 368 18.35 -10.13 -13.69
N VAL A 369 18.57 -8.84 -13.93
CA VAL A 369 18.22 -7.78 -12.98
C VAL A 369 16.96 -7.08 -13.48
N VAL A 370 15.87 -7.13 -12.71
CA VAL A 370 14.61 -6.42 -13.03
C VAL A 370 14.61 -5.06 -12.34
N ARG A 371 14.29 -3.99 -13.09
CA ARG A 371 14.25 -2.61 -12.60
C ARG A 371 13.00 -1.89 -13.08
N PRO A 372 12.30 -1.14 -12.21
CA PRO A 372 11.16 -0.34 -12.62
C PRO A 372 11.61 0.82 -13.52
N LEU A 373 10.79 1.17 -14.49
CA LEU A 373 10.97 2.32 -15.37
C LEU A 373 9.91 3.39 -15.04
N VAL A 374 10.37 4.63 -14.98
CA VAL A 374 9.54 5.82 -14.79
C VAL A 374 9.17 6.38 -16.16
N SER A 375 7.90 6.74 -16.32
CA SER A 375 7.43 7.42 -17.53
C SER A 375 7.77 8.92 -17.46
N ALA A 376 8.38 9.43 -18.52
CA ALA A 376 8.59 10.85 -18.73
C ALA A 376 7.34 11.59 -19.24
N SER A 377 6.29 10.86 -19.66
CA SER A 377 4.98 11.45 -19.96
C SER A 377 4.11 11.53 -18.71
N ARG A 378 2.92 12.14 -18.82
CA ARG A 378 1.93 12.17 -17.72
C ARG A 378 1.27 10.82 -17.45
N VAL A 379 1.35 9.89 -18.42
CA VAL A 379 0.71 8.57 -18.33
C VAL A 379 1.72 7.56 -17.80
N THR A 380 1.38 6.91 -16.70
CA THR A 380 2.15 5.78 -16.17
C THR A 380 1.74 4.48 -16.86
N PRO A 381 2.62 3.45 -16.86
CA PRO A 381 2.27 2.15 -17.42
C PRO A 381 1.07 1.53 -16.70
N ALA A 382 0.99 1.74 -15.39
CA ALA A 382 -0.10 1.29 -14.54
C ALA A 382 -1.44 1.92 -14.92
N GLU A 383 -1.46 3.25 -15.06
CA GLU A 383 -2.67 3.99 -15.39
C GLU A 383 -3.21 3.64 -16.77
N ARG A 384 -2.30 3.41 -17.73
CA ARG A 384 -2.65 2.90 -19.04
C ARG A 384 -3.35 1.53 -18.96
N ARG A 385 -2.82 0.59 -18.18
CA ARG A 385 -3.46 -0.73 -17.99
C ARG A 385 -4.84 -0.60 -17.36
N LEU A 386 -4.99 0.30 -16.38
CA LEU A 386 -6.28 0.62 -15.78
C LEU A 386 -7.24 1.19 -16.83
N HIS A 387 -6.78 2.12 -17.67
CA HIS A 387 -7.59 2.74 -18.73
C HIS A 387 -8.09 1.69 -19.71
N GLU A 388 -7.20 0.83 -20.22
CA GLU A 388 -7.57 -0.24 -21.14
C GLU A 388 -8.58 -1.21 -20.51
N THR A 389 -8.41 -1.54 -19.22
CA THR A 389 -9.34 -2.42 -18.50
C THR A 389 -10.72 -1.78 -18.30
N VAL A 390 -10.76 -0.51 -17.90
CA VAL A 390 -12.02 0.23 -17.70
C VAL A 390 -12.73 0.46 -19.02
N THR A 391 -12.02 0.87 -20.07
CA THR A 391 -12.59 1.04 -21.41
C THR A 391 -13.12 -0.29 -21.97
N GLY A 392 -12.41 -1.40 -21.74
CA GLY A 392 -12.91 -2.74 -22.04
C GLY A 392 -14.20 -3.08 -21.29
N LEU A 393 -14.23 -2.84 -19.97
CA LEU A 393 -15.42 -3.03 -19.14
C LEU A 393 -16.64 -2.21 -19.64
N LEU A 394 -16.41 -0.95 -20.04
CA LEU A 394 -17.46 -0.08 -20.56
C LEU A 394 -17.97 -0.56 -21.92
N ALA A 395 -17.06 -0.97 -22.80
CA ALA A 395 -17.42 -1.55 -24.09
C ALA A 395 -18.20 -2.86 -23.93
N ASP A 396 -17.79 -3.73 -23.01
CA ASP A 396 -18.46 -5.00 -22.71
C ASP A 396 -19.87 -4.77 -22.14
N SER A 397 -19.99 -3.79 -21.25
CA SER A 397 -21.28 -3.37 -20.67
C SER A 397 -22.21 -2.81 -21.75
N ALA A 398 -21.69 -1.98 -22.66
CA ALA A 398 -22.45 -1.46 -23.79
C ALA A 398 -22.93 -2.57 -24.73
N ARG A 399 -22.10 -3.59 -25.00
CA ARG A 399 -22.49 -4.75 -25.81
C ARG A 399 -23.54 -5.62 -25.13
N THR A 400 -23.42 -5.82 -23.82
CA THR A 400 -24.33 -6.69 -23.03
C THR A 400 -25.70 -6.03 -22.81
N ALA A 401 -25.75 -4.69 -22.75
CA ALA A 401 -26.99 -3.93 -22.58
C ALA A 401 -28.00 -4.11 -23.73
N GLY A 402 -27.55 -4.54 -24.91
CA GLY A 402 -28.40 -4.75 -26.08
C GLY A 402 -29.17 -3.48 -26.44
N ALA A 403 -30.51 -3.57 -26.49
CA ALA A 403 -31.39 -2.44 -26.80
C ALA A 403 -31.79 -1.59 -25.58
N SER A 404 -31.48 -2.02 -24.35
CA SER A 404 -31.86 -1.30 -23.14
C SER A 404 -30.62 -0.58 -22.58
N PRO A 405 -30.43 0.72 -22.86
CA PRO A 405 -29.23 1.43 -22.44
C PRO A 405 -29.07 1.39 -20.92
N VAL A 406 -27.87 1.03 -20.45
CA VAL A 406 -27.49 1.23 -19.05
C VAL A 406 -27.47 2.74 -18.80
N ALA A 407 -28.31 3.20 -17.89
CA ALA A 407 -28.45 4.63 -17.58
C ALA A 407 -27.08 5.25 -17.23
N GLY A 408 -26.76 6.38 -17.85
CA GLY A 408 -25.52 7.13 -17.62
C GLY A 408 -24.24 6.52 -18.21
N LEU A 409 -24.28 5.34 -18.85
CA LEU A 409 -23.07 4.68 -19.35
C LEU A 409 -22.34 5.50 -20.42
N SER A 410 -23.07 6.14 -21.34
CA SER A 410 -22.48 6.99 -22.38
C SER A 410 -21.82 8.25 -21.80
N GLU A 411 -22.46 8.86 -20.81
CA GLU A 411 -21.93 10.04 -20.12
C GLU A 411 -20.67 9.69 -19.33
N PHE A 412 -20.71 8.57 -18.59
CA PHE A 412 -19.54 8.08 -17.87
C PHE A 412 -18.38 7.73 -18.82
N THR A 413 -18.67 7.10 -19.96
CA THR A 413 -17.64 6.80 -20.98
C THR A 413 -17.00 8.09 -21.52
N ALA A 414 -17.81 9.11 -21.82
CA ALA A 414 -17.31 10.41 -22.23
C ALA A 414 -16.49 11.09 -21.11
N HIS A 415 -16.89 10.94 -19.86
CA HIS A 415 -16.14 11.46 -18.71
C HIS A 415 -14.77 10.77 -18.57
N VAL A 416 -14.71 9.44 -18.67
CA VAL A 416 -13.46 8.68 -18.64
C VAL A 416 -12.53 9.14 -19.74
N ALA A 417 -13.02 9.25 -20.97
CA ALA A 417 -12.23 9.71 -22.12
C ALA A 417 -11.71 11.15 -21.91
N ARG A 418 -12.58 12.09 -21.52
CA ARG A 418 -12.20 13.47 -21.24
C ARG A 418 -11.17 13.56 -20.11
N THR A 419 -11.39 12.86 -19.00
CA THR A 419 -10.45 12.87 -17.88
C THR A 419 -9.11 12.25 -18.30
N TRP A 420 -9.11 11.15 -19.05
CA TRP A 420 -7.89 10.57 -19.60
C TRP A 420 -7.12 11.56 -20.48
N GLU A 421 -7.80 12.24 -21.40
CA GLU A 421 -7.22 13.25 -22.30
C GLU A 421 -6.74 14.52 -21.59
N GLU A 422 -7.39 14.94 -20.51
CA GLU A 422 -6.99 16.12 -19.74
C GLU A 422 -5.86 15.79 -18.75
N THR A 423 -5.94 14.62 -18.11
CA THR A 423 -5.21 14.31 -16.87
C THR A 423 -4.19 13.20 -17.00
N GLY A 424 -4.42 12.26 -17.92
CA GLY A 424 -3.72 10.98 -17.94
C GLY A 424 -4.17 10.00 -16.84
N TYR A 425 -5.21 10.32 -16.06
CA TYR A 425 -5.86 9.42 -15.10
C TYR A 425 -7.18 8.87 -15.62
N VAL A 426 -7.56 7.72 -15.07
CA VAL A 426 -8.83 7.06 -15.34
C VAL A 426 -9.85 7.49 -14.30
N ALA A 427 -10.94 8.11 -14.74
CA ALA A 427 -12.09 8.37 -13.87
C ALA A 427 -12.76 7.03 -13.50
N LEU A 428 -13.01 6.80 -12.21
CA LEU A 428 -13.68 5.59 -11.73
C LEU A 428 -15.09 5.88 -11.20
N CYS A 429 -15.45 7.15 -11.07
CA CYS A 429 -16.77 7.67 -10.72
C CYS A 429 -17.19 8.76 -11.71
N ASN A 430 -18.49 9.06 -11.74
CA ASN A 430 -19.07 10.19 -12.44
C ASN A 430 -18.54 11.53 -11.86
N PRO A 431 -18.71 12.66 -12.57
CA PRO A 431 -18.25 13.96 -12.10
C PRO A 431 -18.83 14.40 -10.74
N ASP A 432 -20.03 13.91 -10.41
CA ASP A 432 -20.72 14.15 -9.13
C ASP A 432 -20.29 13.19 -8.00
N GLY A 433 -19.34 12.29 -8.28
CA GLY A 433 -18.88 11.25 -7.36
C GLY A 433 -19.77 10.00 -7.31
N SER A 434 -20.87 9.94 -8.07
CA SER A 434 -21.68 8.73 -8.19
C SER A 434 -20.98 7.66 -9.04
N PHE A 435 -21.38 6.39 -8.94
CA PHE A 435 -20.78 5.32 -9.73
C PHE A 435 -21.72 4.86 -10.84
N PRO A 436 -21.18 4.46 -12.01
CA PRO A 436 -21.98 3.86 -13.06
C PRO A 436 -22.64 2.57 -12.54
N ALA A 437 -23.87 2.33 -12.97
CA ALA A 437 -24.66 1.15 -12.57
C ALA A 437 -24.14 -0.13 -13.26
N LEU A 438 -22.96 -0.59 -12.86
CA LEU A 438 -22.31 -1.78 -13.39
C LEU A 438 -22.50 -2.99 -12.45
N PRO A 439 -22.55 -4.23 -12.96
CA PRO A 439 -22.68 -5.42 -12.13
C PRO A 439 -21.40 -5.69 -11.34
N ALA A 440 -21.50 -6.04 -10.05
CA ALA A 440 -20.35 -6.38 -9.23
C ALA A 440 -19.83 -7.79 -9.54
N ALA A 441 -18.51 -7.93 -9.65
CA ALA A 441 -17.84 -9.22 -9.79
C ALA A 441 -17.33 -9.78 -8.46
N ARG A 442 -17.17 -8.93 -7.44
CA ARG A 442 -16.55 -9.27 -6.15
C ARG A 442 -17.13 -8.43 -5.02
N ARG A 443 -17.03 -8.92 -3.78
CA ARG A 443 -17.29 -8.16 -2.55
C ARG A 443 -16.02 -8.07 -1.71
N THR A 444 -15.76 -6.94 -1.07
CA THR A 444 -14.59 -6.74 -0.21
C THR A 444 -14.90 -5.77 0.93
N THR A 445 -14.47 -6.09 2.15
CA THR A 445 -14.64 -5.25 3.33
C THR A 445 -13.33 -4.57 3.72
N TYR A 446 -13.37 -3.29 4.07
CA TYR A 446 -12.24 -2.49 4.55
C TYR A 446 -12.59 -1.77 5.85
N PHE A 447 -11.68 -1.80 6.82
CA PHE A 447 -11.73 -0.90 7.96
C PHE A 447 -10.97 0.38 7.61
N LEU A 448 -11.57 1.55 7.86
CA LEU A 448 -10.99 2.87 7.64
C LEU A 448 -10.81 3.56 8.99
N LEU A 449 -9.58 3.84 9.40
CA LEU A 449 -9.31 4.54 10.66
C LEU A 449 -9.68 6.03 10.53
N LEU A 450 -10.58 6.51 11.38
CA LEU A 450 -10.93 7.91 11.54
C LEU A 450 -10.34 8.45 12.84
N LEU A 451 -9.44 9.42 12.73
CA LEU A 451 -8.94 10.20 13.86
C LEU A 451 -9.05 11.69 13.52
N LEU A 452 -9.39 12.50 14.51
CA LEU A 452 -9.47 13.95 14.41
C LEU A 452 -8.45 14.61 15.34
N ARG A 453 -7.86 15.73 14.91
CA ARG A 453 -7.01 16.59 15.75
C ARG A 453 -7.64 17.97 15.82
N GLU A 454 -7.73 18.52 17.02
CA GLU A 454 -8.18 19.91 17.17
C GLU A 454 -7.08 20.89 16.76
N ARG A 455 -7.47 21.92 15.99
CA ARG A 455 -6.56 23.00 15.59
C ARG A 455 -6.48 24.05 16.70
N VAL A 456 -5.26 24.55 16.96
CA VAL A 456 -5.03 25.69 17.88
C VAL A 456 -5.85 26.92 17.49
N THR A 457 -6.12 27.10 16.19
CA THR A 457 -6.89 28.21 15.62
C THR A 457 -8.40 28.01 15.69
N GLY A 458 -8.89 26.90 16.24
CA GLY A 458 -10.27 26.46 16.12
C GLY A 458 -10.48 25.53 14.92
N GLY A 459 -11.49 24.65 15.03
CA GLY A 459 -11.80 23.62 14.03
C GLY A 459 -10.99 22.33 14.20
N HIS A 460 -11.14 21.39 13.26
CA HIS A 460 -10.53 20.05 13.36
C HIS A 460 -9.85 19.64 12.05
N ASP A 461 -8.88 18.75 12.16
CA ASP A 461 -8.25 18.06 11.04
C ASP A 461 -8.53 16.56 11.11
N ILE A 462 -8.72 15.88 9.99
CA ILE A 462 -8.83 14.42 9.85
C ILE A 462 -7.48 13.81 9.48
N LEU A 463 -7.08 12.71 10.11
CA LEU A 463 -5.88 11.98 9.74
C LEU A 463 -6.10 11.22 8.42
N LEU A 464 -5.30 11.52 7.40
CA LEU A 464 -5.24 10.75 6.16
C LEU A 464 -3.86 10.11 6.02
N ASN A 465 -3.78 8.90 5.49
CA ASN A 465 -2.52 8.29 5.10
C ASN A 465 -2.13 8.74 3.69
N ASN A 466 -0.90 9.21 3.53
CA ASN A 466 -0.20 9.33 2.25
C ASN A 466 0.28 7.94 1.84
N HIS A 467 -0.64 7.16 1.26
CA HIS A 467 -0.43 5.76 0.91
C HIS A 467 0.77 5.59 -0.02
N THR A 468 1.87 5.07 0.53
CA THR A 468 2.83 4.27 -0.22
C THR A 468 2.52 2.82 0.12
N PRO A 469 1.86 2.05 -0.77
CA PRO A 469 1.45 0.69 -0.44
C PRO A 469 2.69 -0.17 -0.15
N LEU A 470 2.63 -1.01 0.90
CA LEU A 470 3.72 -1.92 1.28
C LEU A 470 4.18 -2.83 0.13
N ARG A 471 3.29 -3.08 -0.83
CA ARG A 471 3.62 -3.66 -2.13
C ARG A 471 3.16 -2.70 -3.21
N PRO A 472 4.05 -2.26 -4.12
CA PRO A 472 3.65 -1.52 -5.31
C PRO A 472 2.53 -2.28 -6.01
N SER A 473 1.39 -1.65 -6.21
CA SER A 473 0.31 -2.29 -6.94
C SER A 473 0.74 -2.41 -8.40
N GLN A 474 0.60 -3.61 -8.97
CA GLN A 474 1.01 -3.87 -10.35
C GLN A 474 0.17 -3.12 -11.40
N ILE A 475 -0.83 -2.31 -11.02
CA ILE A 475 -1.77 -1.63 -11.95
C ILE A 475 -2.01 -0.17 -11.51
N GLY A 476 -1.33 0.33 -10.47
CA GLY A 476 -1.47 1.72 -10.01
C GLY A 476 -0.48 2.05 -8.90
N ASP A 477 0.15 3.23 -8.97
CA ASP A 477 0.74 3.88 -7.80
C ASP A 477 -0.38 4.60 -7.05
N TRP A 478 -0.47 4.36 -5.74
CA TRP A 478 -1.60 4.76 -4.89
C TRP A 478 -1.33 6.07 -4.15
N GLU A 479 -0.68 7.02 -4.81
CA GLU A 479 -0.30 8.31 -4.22
C GLU A 479 -1.52 9.25 -4.06
N SER A 480 -2.56 8.79 -3.38
CA SER A 480 -3.74 9.57 -3.00
C SER A 480 -3.96 9.46 -1.49
N LEU A 481 -4.21 10.59 -0.84
CA LEU A 481 -4.59 10.63 0.56
C LEU A 481 -5.92 9.89 0.75
N LEU A 482 -5.92 8.89 1.62
CA LEU A 482 -7.12 8.20 2.07
C LEU A 482 -7.00 7.94 3.56
N LEU A 483 -8.14 7.69 4.22
CA LEU A 483 -8.11 7.17 5.57
C LEU A 483 -7.20 5.92 5.65
N PRO A 484 -6.42 5.75 6.74
CA PRO A 484 -5.64 4.53 6.94
C PRO A 484 -6.54 3.30 6.86
N ALA A 485 -6.37 2.50 5.81
CA ALA A 485 -7.18 1.33 5.52
C ALA A 485 -6.48 0.05 5.99
N PHE A 486 -7.22 -0.88 6.59
CA PHE A 486 -6.66 -2.12 7.13
C PHE A 486 -7.68 -3.27 7.13
N LYS A 487 -7.17 -4.50 7.23
CA LYS A 487 -7.97 -5.73 7.35
C LYS A 487 -8.15 -6.19 8.80
N ASN A 488 -7.16 -5.92 9.65
CA ASN A 488 -7.17 -6.17 11.08
C ASN A 488 -6.22 -5.16 11.78
N VAL A 489 -6.32 -5.02 13.11
CA VAL A 489 -5.55 -4.00 13.84
C VAL A 489 -4.04 -4.23 13.75
N ARG A 490 -3.60 -5.48 13.65
CA ARG A 490 -2.18 -5.79 13.43
C ARG A 490 -1.68 -5.20 12.12
N ALA A 491 -2.39 -5.40 11.02
CA ALA A 491 -2.03 -4.82 9.73
C ALA A 491 -1.98 -3.30 9.81
N LEU A 492 -2.89 -2.65 10.55
CA LEU A 492 -2.81 -1.21 10.79
C LEU A 492 -1.52 -0.82 11.53
N LEU A 493 -1.19 -1.51 12.62
CA LEU A 493 0.02 -1.20 13.42
C LEU A 493 1.31 -1.50 12.65
N GLU A 494 1.34 -2.57 11.87
CA GLU A 494 2.43 -2.89 10.95
C GLU A 494 2.55 -1.80 9.88
N HIS A 495 1.45 -1.36 9.28
CA HIS A 495 1.45 -0.27 8.31
C HIS A 495 1.95 1.04 8.93
N LEU A 496 1.46 1.41 10.11
CA LEU A 496 1.92 2.60 10.82
C LEU A 496 3.42 2.51 11.17
N ARG A 497 3.89 1.37 11.70
CA ARG A 497 5.33 1.14 11.96
C ARG A 497 6.17 1.24 10.69
N ASP A 498 5.75 0.57 9.63
CA ASP A 498 6.49 0.55 8.39
C ASP A 498 6.45 1.94 7.71
N ASP A 499 5.37 2.71 7.87
CA ASP A 499 5.28 4.12 7.49
C ASP A 499 6.33 4.93 8.28
N VAL A 500 6.34 4.83 9.62
CA VAL A 500 7.30 5.53 10.48
C VAL A 500 8.76 5.20 10.14
N LEU A 501 9.07 3.92 9.94
CA LEU A 501 10.42 3.48 9.56
C LEU A 501 10.88 4.09 8.24
N ARG A 502 9.98 4.14 7.24
CA ARG A 502 10.25 4.81 5.97
C ARG A 502 10.54 6.30 6.16
N GLN A 503 9.73 6.98 6.97
CA GLN A 503 9.94 8.41 7.26
C GLN A 503 11.33 8.70 7.84
N VAL A 504 11.88 7.79 8.64
CA VAL A 504 13.22 7.97 9.22
C VAL A 504 14.35 7.67 8.26
N VAL A 505 14.21 6.66 7.41
CA VAL A 505 15.19 6.42 6.34
C VAL A 505 15.32 7.67 5.46
N ASP A 506 14.20 8.35 5.21
CA ASP A 506 14.17 9.58 4.42
C ASP A 506 14.59 10.85 5.20
N GLN A 507 14.55 10.84 6.54
CA GLN A 507 14.85 11.99 7.42
C GLN A 507 16.05 11.79 8.34
N ALA A 508 16.99 10.93 7.97
CA ALA A 508 18.12 10.47 8.81
C ALA A 508 19.04 11.58 9.38
N GLU A 509 18.89 12.84 8.97
CA GLU A 509 19.65 13.99 9.46
C GLU A 509 19.06 14.68 10.71
N ASP A 510 17.84 14.33 11.14
CA ASP A 510 17.16 14.94 12.31
C ASP A 510 17.23 14.03 13.56
N LEU A 511 18.21 14.27 14.43
CA LEU A 511 18.49 13.45 15.63
C LEU A 511 17.34 13.44 16.65
N GLU A 512 16.58 14.54 16.77
CA GLU A 512 15.47 14.66 17.73
C GLU A 512 14.27 13.82 17.26
N LYS A 513 13.92 13.92 15.97
CA LYS A 513 12.91 13.05 15.35
C LYS A 513 13.31 11.58 15.37
N ALA A 514 14.60 11.27 15.18
CA ALA A 514 15.10 9.91 15.26
C ALA A 514 14.86 9.27 16.64
N ALA A 515 14.89 10.05 17.73
CA ALA A 515 14.60 9.56 19.07
C ALA A 515 13.11 9.25 19.27
N HIS A 516 12.21 10.16 18.85
CA HIS A 516 10.76 9.92 18.90
C HIS A 516 10.33 8.74 18.01
N VAL A 517 10.97 8.58 16.86
CA VAL A 517 10.71 7.43 15.98
C VAL A 517 11.20 6.13 16.59
N ARG A 518 12.39 6.08 17.21
CA ARG A 518 12.81 4.86 17.93
C ARG A 518 11.85 4.53 19.05
N ALA A 519 11.38 5.52 19.82
CA ALA A 519 10.38 5.30 20.85
C ALA A 519 9.07 4.75 20.26
N PHE A 520 8.63 5.26 19.10
CA PHE A 520 7.48 4.74 18.36
C PHE A 520 7.71 3.33 17.83
N GLU A 521 8.83 3.07 17.15
CA GLU A 521 9.18 1.77 16.58
C GLU A 521 9.25 0.71 17.68
N GLU A 522 9.88 1.04 18.80
CA GLU A 522 9.93 0.16 19.95
C GLU A 522 8.56 -0.04 20.60
N ALA A 523 7.71 1.00 20.66
CA ALA A 523 6.35 0.89 21.18
C ALA A 523 5.48 0.00 20.27
N ALA A 524 5.44 0.31 18.96
CA ALA A 524 4.76 -0.49 17.95
C ALA A 524 5.33 -1.91 17.89
N GLY A 525 6.66 -2.04 17.96
CA GLY A 525 7.39 -3.29 18.05
C GLY A 525 6.96 -4.10 19.25
N ARG A 526 6.96 -3.54 20.47
CA ARG A 526 6.47 -4.21 21.68
C ARG A 526 5.00 -4.61 21.57
N ILE A 527 4.15 -3.75 21.00
CA ILE A 527 2.73 -4.06 20.76
C ILE A 527 2.58 -5.21 19.75
N LEU A 528 3.41 -5.27 18.71
CA LEU A 528 3.41 -6.31 17.67
C LEU A 528 4.13 -7.61 18.12
N ASP A 529 5.13 -7.49 18.99
CA ASP A 529 6.00 -8.54 19.54
C ASP A 529 5.47 -9.13 20.84
N GLU A 530 4.31 -8.69 21.35
CA GLU A 530 3.45 -9.48 22.24
C GLU A 530 3.03 -10.77 21.49
N ARG A 531 3.98 -11.70 21.31
CA ARG A 531 4.00 -12.71 20.24
C ARG A 531 2.77 -13.61 20.27
N GLY A 532 1.88 -13.34 19.32
CA GLY A 532 0.80 -14.16 18.76
C GLY A 532 -0.60 -13.53 18.90
N SER A 533 -1.66 -14.25 18.52
CA SER A 533 -3.04 -13.75 18.35
C SER A 533 -3.75 -13.05 19.55
N THR A 534 -3.05 -12.66 20.62
CA THR A 534 -3.58 -11.94 21.81
C THR A 534 -3.65 -10.45 21.56
N GLY A 535 -2.69 -9.90 20.81
CA GLY A 535 -2.68 -8.48 20.48
C GLY A 535 -3.90 -8.13 19.63
N GLU A 536 -4.16 -8.90 18.56
CA GLU A 536 -5.29 -8.65 17.66
C GLU A 536 -6.65 -8.64 18.37
N ASP A 537 -6.94 -9.61 19.24
CA ASP A 537 -8.21 -9.68 19.97
C ASP A 537 -8.35 -8.51 20.97
N THR A 538 -7.28 -8.18 21.68
CA THR A 538 -7.26 -7.06 22.66
C THR A 538 -7.53 -5.72 21.99
N TRP A 539 -6.96 -5.51 20.80
CA TRP A 539 -7.14 -4.28 20.05
C TRP A 539 -8.41 -4.26 19.20
N ALA A 540 -8.92 -5.41 18.75
CA ALA A 540 -10.23 -5.51 18.11
C ALA A 540 -11.35 -5.08 19.06
N ASP A 541 -11.22 -5.35 20.36
CA ASP A 541 -12.13 -4.84 21.40
C ASP A 541 -12.03 -3.30 21.60
N GLN A 542 -10.96 -2.69 21.09
CA GLN A 542 -10.71 -1.25 21.17
C GLN A 542 -11.06 -0.49 19.89
N LEU A 543 -11.39 -1.22 18.81
CA LEU A 543 -12.01 -0.65 17.62
C LEU A 543 -13.45 -0.26 17.95
N ARG A 544 -13.81 0.96 17.60
CA ARG A 544 -15.19 1.45 17.66
C ARG A 544 -15.66 1.71 16.27
N GLU A 545 -16.76 1.07 15.88
CA GLU A 545 -17.39 1.38 14.61
C GLU A 545 -18.07 2.73 14.72
N VAL A 546 -17.67 3.63 13.83
CA VAL A 546 -18.24 4.95 13.68
C VAL A 546 -19.43 4.85 12.75
N ALA A 547 -19.21 4.38 11.52
CA ALA A 547 -20.22 4.26 10.49
C ALA A 547 -19.85 3.17 9.49
N THR A 548 -20.85 2.62 8.80
CA THR A 548 -20.65 1.67 7.69
C THR A 548 -21.23 2.24 6.41
N PHE A 549 -20.51 2.06 5.30
CA PHE A 549 -20.87 2.51 3.97
C PHE A 549 -20.58 1.42 2.96
N THR A 550 -21.63 0.91 2.31
CA THR A 550 -21.48 -0.06 1.23
C THR A 550 -21.66 0.65 -0.11
N LYS A 551 -20.68 0.48 -1.00
CA LYS A 551 -20.73 1.08 -2.33
C LYS A 551 -20.09 0.16 -3.35
N ARG A 552 -20.75 0.03 -4.50
CA ARG A 552 -20.20 -0.64 -5.66
C ARG A 552 -19.39 0.35 -6.49
N LYS A 553 -18.13 0.03 -6.77
CA LYS A 553 -17.26 0.85 -7.62
C LYS A 553 -16.22 0.06 -8.39
N ILE A 554 -15.65 0.70 -9.40
CA ILE A 554 -14.55 0.16 -10.18
C ILE A 554 -13.29 0.20 -9.30
N SER A 555 -12.63 -0.95 -9.16
CA SER A 555 -11.39 -1.07 -8.40
C SER A 555 -10.27 -0.27 -9.07
N PRO A 556 -9.65 0.70 -8.40
CA PRO A 556 -8.48 1.40 -8.93
C PRO A 556 -7.24 0.48 -9.06
N THR A 557 -7.25 -0.72 -8.47
CA THR A 557 -6.16 -1.70 -8.63
C THR A 557 -6.39 -2.62 -9.82
N THR A 558 -7.63 -2.95 -10.16
CA THR A 558 -7.89 -4.06 -11.09
C THR A 558 -8.79 -3.67 -12.24
N GLY A 559 -9.40 -2.48 -12.21
CA GLY A 559 -10.45 -2.09 -13.14
C GLY A 559 -11.75 -2.89 -13.00
N HIS A 560 -11.84 -3.84 -12.07
CA HIS A 560 -13.05 -4.65 -11.88
C HIS A 560 -14.06 -3.97 -10.96
N VAL A 561 -15.35 -4.12 -11.27
CA VAL A 561 -16.44 -3.66 -10.41
C VAL A 561 -16.49 -4.52 -9.15
N THR A 562 -16.30 -3.88 -8.01
CA THR A 562 -16.28 -4.53 -6.69
C THR A 562 -17.27 -3.81 -5.77
N GLU A 563 -18.04 -4.58 -5.01
CA GLU A 563 -18.85 -4.09 -3.91
C GLU A 563 -17.97 -3.95 -2.68
N TYR A 564 -17.72 -2.71 -2.28
CA TYR A 564 -16.92 -2.38 -1.12
C TYR A 564 -17.82 -2.12 0.08
N GLU A 565 -17.52 -2.76 1.19
CA GLU A 565 -18.09 -2.45 2.49
C GLU A 565 -17.02 -1.74 3.33
N TYR A 566 -17.17 -0.42 3.47
CA TYR A 566 -16.29 0.41 4.27
C TYR A 566 -16.84 0.53 5.69
N GLN A 567 -16.04 0.13 6.67
CA GLN A 567 -16.33 0.30 8.09
C GLN A 567 -15.40 1.37 8.64
N LEU A 568 -15.95 2.57 8.85
CA LEU A 568 -15.26 3.69 9.49
C LEU A 568 -15.12 3.36 10.97
N VAL A 569 -13.90 3.39 11.49
CA VAL A 569 -13.60 2.98 12.85
C VAL A 569 -12.66 3.97 13.53
N THR A 570 -12.78 4.14 14.85
CA THR A 570 -11.76 4.81 15.68
C THR A 570 -11.12 3.81 16.65
N LEU A 571 -9.91 4.10 17.12
CA LEU A 571 -9.21 3.29 18.11
C LEU A 571 -9.16 4.03 19.44
N LEU A 572 -9.93 3.54 20.42
CA LEU A 572 -9.96 4.11 21.77
C LEU A 572 -8.59 4.32 22.46
N PRO A 573 -7.54 3.51 22.24
CA PRO A 573 -6.26 3.69 22.91
C PRO A 573 -5.44 4.83 22.29
N LEU A 574 -5.80 5.28 21.08
CA LEU A 574 -5.28 6.50 20.45
C LEU A 574 -6.01 7.76 20.96
N VAL A 575 -6.76 7.63 22.06
CA VAL A 575 -7.47 8.71 22.72
C VAL A 575 -7.05 8.72 24.20
N ARG A 576 -6.41 9.80 24.63
CA ARG A 576 -5.78 9.91 25.96
C ARG A 576 -6.85 10.01 27.06
N ARG A 577 -6.87 9.05 27.99
CA ARG A 577 -7.81 9.03 29.14
C ARG A 577 -7.27 9.90 30.27
N PRO A 578 -8.01 10.91 30.77
CA PRO A 578 -7.51 11.79 31.82
C PRO A 578 -7.18 11.08 33.13
N ASP A 579 -7.96 10.06 33.52
CA ASP A 579 -7.89 9.56 34.89
C ASP A 579 -7.92 8.03 34.94
N ARG A 580 -6.76 7.43 35.22
CA ARG A 580 -6.71 6.11 35.82
C ARG A 580 -5.51 6.07 36.76
N GLU A 581 -5.60 6.83 37.86
CA GLU A 581 -4.69 6.66 38.99
C GLU A 581 -4.56 5.16 39.28
N PRO A 582 -3.33 4.64 39.46
CA PRO A 582 -3.14 3.28 39.91
C PRO A 582 -3.91 3.11 41.21
N ARG A 583 -4.84 2.14 41.27
CA ARG A 583 -5.56 1.82 42.50
C ARG A 583 -4.51 1.44 43.53
N ALA A 584 -4.27 2.31 44.51
CA ALA A 584 -3.40 2.02 45.63
C ALA A 584 -3.99 0.82 46.39
N GLY A 585 -3.36 -0.37 46.25
CA GLY A 585 -3.73 -1.54 47.06
C GLY A 585 -3.59 -2.93 46.43
N SER A 586 -3.23 -3.10 45.15
CA SER A 586 -2.92 -4.44 44.63
C SER A 586 -1.45 -4.78 44.86
N THR A 587 -1.18 -5.74 45.75
CA THR A 587 0.16 -6.21 46.12
C THR A 587 0.64 -7.42 45.31
N GLU A 588 0.01 -7.74 44.18
CA GLU A 588 0.56 -8.75 43.25
C GLU A 588 1.56 -8.09 42.30
N ALA A 589 2.80 -8.55 42.35
CA ALA A 589 3.86 -8.13 41.44
C ALA A 589 3.61 -8.69 40.02
N ASP A 590 3.73 -7.81 39.01
CA ASP A 590 3.71 -8.03 37.54
C ASP A 590 2.43 -7.69 36.69
N PRO A 591 1.26 -7.27 37.23
CA PRO A 591 0.20 -6.66 36.42
C PRO A 591 0.42 -5.15 36.18
N ASP A 592 0.94 -4.44 37.18
CA ASP A 592 1.08 -2.98 37.14
C ASP A 592 2.23 -2.53 36.23
N ALA A 593 3.33 -3.29 36.17
CA ALA A 593 4.45 -3.00 35.28
C ALA A 593 4.06 -3.13 33.79
N ARG A 594 3.25 -4.15 33.45
CA ARG A 594 2.72 -4.31 32.08
C ARG A 594 1.74 -3.20 31.72
N ARG A 595 0.93 -2.76 32.68
CA ARG A 595 -0.02 -1.66 32.50
C ARG A 595 0.70 -0.32 32.31
N GLU A 596 1.75 -0.06 33.07
CA GLU A 596 2.58 1.13 32.94
C GLU A 596 3.37 1.14 31.63
N GLN A 597 3.94 0.00 31.22
CA GLN A 597 4.59 -0.14 29.92
C GLN A 597 3.63 0.13 28.77
N ARG A 598 2.41 -0.42 28.82
CA ARG A 598 1.36 -0.12 27.82
C ARG A 598 1.05 1.38 27.77
N HIS A 599 0.97 2.05 28.93
CA HIS A 599 0.73 3.49 28.96
C HIS A 599 1.84 4.28 28.26
N ARG A 600 3.10 3.93 28.52
CA ARG A 600 4.26 4.52 27.83
C ARG A 600 4.26 4.25 26.32
N ASP A 601 3.89 3.03 25.91
CA ASP A 601 3.78 2.69 24.50
C ASP A 601 2.67 3.49 23.79
N PHE A 602 1.54 3.75 24.48
CA PHE A 602 0.48 4.62 23.96
C PHE A 602 0.91 6.07 23.85
N ASP A 603 1.55 6.63 24.89
CA ASP A 603 2.02 8.01 24.86
C ASP A 603 3.02 8.22 23.70
N ALA A 604 3.93 7.28 23.46
CA ALA A 604 4.85 7.33 22.32
C ALA A 604 4.13 7.36 20.95
N ILE A 605 3.06 6.57 20.78
CA ILE A 605 2.24 6.61 19.56
C ILE A 605 1.51 7.96 19.42
N MET A 606 0.98 8.48 20.52
CA MET A 606 0.23 9.73 20.54
C MET A 606 1.11 10.94 20.24
N ASP A 607 2.31 10.97 20.81
CA ASP A 607 3.30 12.02 20.57
C ASP A 607 3.67 12.04 19.08
N TRP A 608 3.92 10.88 18.48
CA TRP A 608 4.17 10.78 17.03
C TRP A 608 2.98 11.28 16.18
N LEU A 609 1.75 10.86 16.48
CA LEU A 609 0.55 11.32 15.76
C LEU A 609 0.36 12.84 15.86
N ASN A 610 0.68 13.43 17.01
CA ASN A 610 0.60 14.87 17.22
C ASN A 610 1.64 15.66 16.41
N GLU A 611 2.81 15.06 16.16
CA GLU A 611 3.89 15.65 15.37
C GLU A 611 3.66 15.62 13.85
N LEU A 612 2.68 14.84 13.38
CA LEU A 612 2.37 14.76 11.96
C LEU A 612 1.97 16.15 11.38
N PRO A 613 2.42 16.47 10.16
CA PRO A 613 2.17 17.77 9.54
C PRO A 613 0.67 17.97 9.22
N SER A 614 0.24 19.23 9.22
CA SER A 614 -1.15 19.61 8.86
C SER A 614 -1.22 20.32 7.51
N VAL A 615 -2.31 20.12 6.78
CA VAL A 615 -2.64 20.87 5.57
C VAL A 615 -3.30 22.22 5.94
N ARG A 616 -3.09 23.29 5.15
CA ARG A 616 -3.68 24.64 5.37
C ARG A 616 -4.35 25.24 4.12
N ARG A 617 -5.29 26.17 4.34
CA ARG A 617 -5.78 27.11 3.30
C ARG A 617 -4.80 28.25 3.07
N HIS A 618 -4.73 28.75 1.83
CA HIS A 618 -3.92 29.92 1.48
C HIS A 618 -4.42 31.15 2.24
N GLY A 619 -3.63 31.68 3.19
CA GLY A 619 -4.00 32.86 4.00
C GLY A 619 -3.81 32.72 5.52
N ASP A 620 -3.69 31.49 6.04
CA ASP A 620 -3.51 31.21 7.47
C ASP A 620 -2.11 31.60 7.98
N ARG A 621 -2.00 32.61 8.86
CA ARG A 621 -0.72 33.04 9.49
C ARG A 621 -0.50 32.40 10.88
N ALA A 622 0.74 31.94 11.15
CA ALA A 622 1.37 31.49 12.43
C ALA A 622 1.88 30.03 12.46
N ARG A 623 2.62 29.59 13.50
CA ARG A 623 3.72 28.57 13.48
C ARG A 623 3.32 27.07 13.64
N GLY A 624 4.13 26.19 13.05
CA GLY A 624 4.02 24.72 12.95
C GLY A 624 4.31 24.24 11.51
N ALA A 625 4.84 23.03 11.29
CA ALA A 625 5.09 22.50 9.93
C ALA A 625 3.75 22.20 9.23
N ARG A 626 3.32 23.09 8.33
CA ARG A 626 2.00 23.05 7.68
C ARG A 626 2.14 23.18 6.16
N ILE A 627 1.34 22.43 5.41
CA ILE A 627 1.52 22.17 3.97
C ILE A 627 0.39 22.80 3.14
N PRO A 628 0.66 23.67 2.15
CA PRO A 628 -0.36 24.19 1.22
C PRO A 628 -0.70 23.18 0.09
N ILE A 629 -1.85 23.32 -0.59
CA ILE A 629 -2.27 22.46 -1.73
C ILE A 629 -2.44 23.30 -3.01
N GLU A 630 -1.86 22.87 -4.13
CA GLU A 630 -2.22 23.29 -5.50
C GLU A 630 -2.09 22.15 -6.53
N ALA A 631 -2.92 22.17 -7.58
CA ALA A 631 -2.83 21.21 -8.69
C ALA A 631 -1.63 21.54 -9.60
N LEU A 632 -0.75 20.56 -9.89
CA LEU A 632 0.50 20.77 -10.63
C LEU A 632 0.34 21.22 -12.08
N ARG A 633 -0.74 20.81 -12.75
CA ARG A 633 -1.02 21.03 -14.17
C ARG A 633 -2.52 21.01 -14.44
N PRO A 634 -3.00 21.58 -15.57
CA PRO A 634 -4.32 21.26 -16.11
C PRO A 634 -4.42 19.74 -16.24
N GLY A 635 -5.33 19.16 -15.46
CA GLY A 635 -5.53 17.73 -15.38
C GLY A 635 -4.81 16.99 -14.26
N GLY A 636 -4.31 17.61 -13.20
CA GLY A 636 -4.20 16.89 -11.92
C GLY A 636 -3.21 15.72 -11.76
N SER A 637 -2.39 15.39 -12.77
CA SER A 637 -1.26 14.45 -12.64
C SER A 637 -0.25 14.99 -11.62
N GLY A 638 -0.27 14.40 -10.42
CA GLY A 638 0.52 14.81 -9.26
C GLY A 638 -0.12 15.93 -8.43
N MET A 639 -0.10 15.79 -7.10
CA MET A 639 -0.37 16.90 -6.18
C MET A 639 0.90 17.77 -6.09
N ARG A 640 0.79 19.11 -6.23
CA ARG A 640 1.81 20.01 -5.69
C ARG A 640 1.33 20.40 -4.32
N TRP A 641 2.22 20.33 -3.37
CA TRP A 641 2.03 20.88 -2.05
C TRP A 641 2.58 22.32 -1.95
N GLU A 642 2.66 23.04 -3.07
CA GLU A 642 3.26 24.38 -3.15
C GLU A 642 2.32 25.36 -3.86
N PRO A 643 2.28 26.64 -3.45
CA PRO A 643 1.74 27.69 -4.28
C PRO A 643 2.63 27.94 -5.50
N ALA A 644 2.03 28.18 -6.66
CA ALA A 644 2.69 28.68 -7.84
C ALA A 644 3.25 30.06 -7.52
N GLY A 645 4.54 30.09 -7.15
CA GLY A 645 5.32 31.31 -7.24
C GLY A 645 5.25 31.77 -8.69
N THR A 646 4.44 32.78 -8.97
CA THR A 646 4.54 33.54 -10.21
C THR A 646 6.02 33.89 -10.38
N SER A 647 6.53 33.61 -11.57
CA SER A 647 7.94 33.61 -11.95
C SER A 647 8.60 35.00 -11.95
N GLY A 648 8.30 35.85 -10.98
CA GLY A 648 8.80 37.21 -10.83
C GLY A 648 9.70 37.45 -9.61
N ASP A 649 9.57 36.67 -8.53
CA ASP A 649 10.35 36.91 -7.31
C ASP A 649 11.12 35.66 -6.88
N ARG A 650 12.43 35.83 -6.66
CA ARG A 650 13.35 34.78 -6.19
C ARG A 650 12.72 34.02 -5.01
N PRO A 651 12.51 32.70 -5.09
CA PRO A 651 11.98 31.95 -3.96
C PRO A 651 12.99 32.01 -2.81
N ARG A 652 12.52 32.45 -1.63
CA ARG A 652 13.30 32.36 -0.39
C ARG A 652 13.51 30.87 -0.10
N VAL A 653 14.75 30.41 -0.25
CA VAL A 653 15.29 29.04 -0.01
C VAL A 653 14.69 28.33 1.22
N ARG A 654 14.32 29.07 2.28
CA ARG A 654 13.72 28.51 3.50
C ARG A 654 12.29 27.96 3.36
N ALA A 655 11.49 28.42 2.38
CA ALA A 655 10.14 27.91 2.17
C ALA A 655 10.18 26.53 1.48
N ALA A 656 11.07 26.35 0.50
CA ALA A 656 11.34 25.06 -0.13
C ALA A 656 11.85 24.02 0.90
N ASP A 657 12.77 24.41 1.79
CA ASP A 657 13.32 23.54 2.86
C ASP A 657 12.27 23.01 3.86
N THR A 658 11.15 23.73 4.04
CA THR A 658 10.07 23.28 4.93
C THR A 658 9.09 22.33 4.21
N VAL A 659 9.01 22.46 2.88
CA VAL A 659 8.16 21.68 1.96
C VAL A 659 8.77 20.30 1.67
N HIS A 660 10.09 20.17 1.71
CA HIS A 660 10.83 18.90 1.59
C HIS A 660 10.65 17.92 2.77
N ARG A 661 9.82 18.26 3.77
CA ARG A 661 9.73 17.53 5.05
C ARG A 661 8.41 16.83 5.31
N VAL A 662 7.60 16.56 4.29
CA VAL A 662 6.40 15.72 4.44
C VAL A 662 6.73 14.34 3.92
N PRO A 663 7.25 13.45 4.78
CA PRO A 663 7.66 12.12 4.35
C PRO A 663 6.42 11.25 4.08
N PRO A 664 6.54 10.16 3.30
CA PRO A 664 5.45 9.19 3.12
C PRO A 664 4.87 8.74 4.49
N GLY A 665 3.54 8.79 4.66
CA GLY A 665 2.81 8.45 5.90
C GLY A 665 1.65 9.40 6.23
N GLY A 666 1.28 9.55 7.50
CA GLY A 666 0.08 10.32 7.89
C GLY A 666 0.19 11.84 7.73
N VAL A 667 -0.88 12.49 7.28
CA VAL A 667 -1.04 13.95 7.27
C VAL A 667 -2.41 14.33 7.83
N TRP A 668 -2.47 15.46 8.54
CA TRP A 668 -3.71 15.99 9.08
C TRP A 668 -4.37 16.95 8.08
N PHE A 669 -5.60 16.66 7.68
CA PHE A 669 -6.32 17.37 6.62
C PHE A 669 -7.49 18.17 7.21
N PRO A 670 -7.67 19.46 6.90
CA PRO A 670 -8.75 20.27 7.46
C PRO A 670 -10.14 19.70 7.21
N VAL A 671 -10.95 19.67 8.27
CA VAL A 671 -12.39 19.44 8.19
C VAL A 671 -13.09 20.80 8.04
N PRO A 672 -14.06 20.96 7.11
CA PRO A 672 -14.76 22.22 6.93
C PRO A 672 -15.48 22.69 8.20
N ASP A 673 -15.48 24.00 8.42
CA ASP A 673 -15.99 24.59 9.65
C ASP A 673 -17.49 24.92 9.61
N GLY A 674 -18.35 24.19 8.88
CA GLY A 674 -19.81 24.40 8.91
C GLY A 674 -20.58 23.77 7.74
N ASP A 675 -21.89 24.01 7.68
CA ASP A 675 -22.80 23.49 6.64
C ASP A 675 -22.71 24.25 5.30
N ASP A 676 -22.33 25.53 5.32
CA ASP A 676 -22.32 26.42 4.13
C ASP A 676 -21.03 26.31 3.27
N GLU A 677 -20.00 25.57 3.71
CA GLU A 677 -18.68 25.51 3.03
C GLU A 677 -18.40 24.20 2.24
N ARG A 678 -19.42 23.39 1.91
CA ARG A 678 -19.22 22.09 1.21
C ARG A 678 -18.51 22.21 -0.14
N ASP A 679 -18.64 23.35 -0.83
CA ASP A 679 -17.97 23.60 -2.11
C ASP A 679 -16.48 23.95 -1.96
N ASP A 680 -16.01 24.27 -0.74
CA ASP A 680 -14.62 24.68 -0.46
C ASP A 680 -13.80 23.59 0.26
N SER A 681 -14.27 22.34 0.27
CA SER A 681 -13.54 21.23 0.89
C SER A 681 -12.27 20.95 0.08
N LEU A 682 -11.10 21.17 0.69
CA LEU A 682 -9.80 21.12 0.00
C LEU A 682 -9.54 19.78 -0.71
N TRP A 683 -10.12 18.68 -0.23
CA TRP A 683 -9.94 17.37 -0.85
C TRP A 683 -10.58 17.33 -2.25
N ARG A 684 -11.62 18.13 -2.51
CA ARG A 684 -12.28 18.26 -3.83
C ARG A 684 -11.37 18.93 -4.85
N GLN A 685 -10.33 19.62 -4.40
CA GLN A 685 -9.29 20.20 -5.26
C GLN A 685 -8.19 19.19 -5.61
N CYS A 686 -8.23 17.97 -5.05
CA CYS A 686 -7.24 16.92 -5.27
C CYS A 686 -7.72 15.94 -6.36
N PRO A 687 -7.22 16.01 -7.61
CA PRO A 687 -7.81 15.28 -8.73
C PRO A 687 -7.73 13.75 -8.58
N SER A 688 -6.70 13.24 -7.89
CA SER A 688 -6.58 11.81 -7.58
C SER A 688 -7.60 11.33 -6.55
N ILE A 689 -7.96 12.16 -5.56
CA ILE A 689 -9.04 11.86 -4.61
C ILE A 689 -10.37 11.93 -5.36
N VAL A 690 -10.59 12.98 -6.15
CA VAL A 690 -11.83 13.15 -6.93
C VAL A 690 -12.05 11.98 -7.89
N ALA A 691 -11.04 11.55 -8.63
CA ALA A 691 -11.17 10.49 -9.62
C ALA A 691 -11.42 9.09 -9.03
N ARG A 692 -11.05 8.84 -7.75
CA ARG A 692 -10.97 7.48 -7.19
C ARG A 692 -11.74 7.27 -5.87
N ASN A 693 -11.90 8.32 -5.06
CA ASN A 693 -12.38 8.22 -3.67
C ASN A 693 -13.30 9.38 -3.25
N ALA A 694 -13.83 10.16 -4.19
CA ALA A 694 -14.76 11.26 -3.90
C ALA A 694 -15.96 10.78 -3.08
N ASP A 695 -16.45 9.57 -3.37
CA ASP A 695 -17.56 8.92 -2.68
C ASP A 695 -17.28 8.71 -1.19
N VAL A 696 -16.12 8.12 -0.87
CA VAL A 696 -15.72 7.81 0.50
C VAL A 696 -15.48 9.10 1.27
N MET A 697 -14.78 10.07 0.66
CA MET A 697 -14.51 11.35 1.32
C MET A 697 -15.78 12.17 1.55
N THR A 698 -16.70 12.21 0.58
CA THR A 698 -18.01 12.85 0.73
C THR A 698 -18.82 12.21 1.85
N TRP A 699 -18.86 10.87 1.90
CA TRP A 699 -19.55 10.14 2.97
C TRP A 699 -18.96 10.43 4.35
N VAL A 700 -17.63 10.43 4.48
CA VAL A 700 -16.94 10.72 5.73
C VAL A 700 -17.24 12.15 6.17
N GLU A 701 -17.18 13.11 5.25
CA GLU A 701 -17.52 14.51 5.52
C GLU A 701 -18.96 14.68 5.99
N ASP A 702 -19.93 14.04 5.32
CA ASP A 702 -21.34 14.04 5.73
C ASP A 702 -21.56 13.41 7.12
N ASP A 703 -20.87 12.30 7.43
CA ASP A 703 -20.94 11.65 8.76
C ASP A 703 -20.35 12.55 9.85
N LEU A 704 -19.21 13.20 9.58
CA LEU A 704 -18.59 14.16 10.49
C LEU A 704 -19.50 15.36 10.77
N ILE A 705 -20.05 15.99 9.73
CA ILE A 705 -20.99 17.11 9.87
C ILE A 705 -22.18 16.69 10.74
N ARG A 706 -22.83 15.57 10.41
CA ARG A 706 -23.97 15.05 11.17
C ARG A 706 -23.63 14.86 12.65
N ARG A 707 -22.47 14.28 12.97
CA ARG A 707 -22.05 14.06 14.37
C ARG A 707 -21.79 15.35 15.10
N ARG A 708 -21.10 16.29 14.46
CA ARG A 708 -20.85 17.62 15.03
C ARG A 708 -22.15 18.32 15.36
N THR A 709 -23.13 18.28 14.46
CA THR A 709 -24.46 18.87 14.67
C THR A 709 -25.20 18.18 15.83
N LEU A 710 -25.19 16.84 15.88
CA LEU A 710 -25.83 16.07 16.97
C LEU A 710 -25.18 16.33 18.35
N ALA A 711 -23.89 16.62 18.38
CA ALA A 711 -23.12 16.90 19.60
C ALA A 711 -22.98 18.42 19.88
N GLY A 712 -23.93 19.23 19.41
CA GLY A 712 -24.01 20.65 19.77
C GLY A 712 -22.87 21.51 19.23
N GLY A 713 -22.30 21.15 18.07
CA GLY A 713 -21.23 21.89 17.40
C GLY A 713 -19.82 21.38 17.67
N SER A 714 -19.66 20.36 18.52
CA SER A 714 -18.38 19.71 18.84
C SER A 714 -18.31 18.28 18.32
N PHE A 715 -17.12 17.72 18.05
CA PHE A 715 -17.01 16.30 17.72
C PHE A 715 -17.02 15.43 18.98
N PRO A 716 -17.55 14.20 18.90
CA PRO A 716 -17.44 13.23 19.97
C PRO A 716 -15.98 13.05 20.43
N PRO A 717 -15.70 13.08 21.75
CA PRO A 717 -14.34 12.97 22.30
C PRO A 717 -13.56 11.75 21.78
N GLU A 718 -14.23 10.62 21.56
CA GLU A 718 -13.64 9.38 21.05
C GLU A 718 -13.10 9.46 19.61
N LEU A 719 -13.47 10.50 18.85
CA LEU A 719 -12.89 10.77 17.54
C LEU A 719 -11.68 11.71 17.63
N VAL A 720 -11.56 12.50 18.70
CA VAL A 720 -10.57 13.56 18.82
C VAL A 720 -9.37 13.08 19.64
N VAL A 721 -8.22 12.98 18.97
CA VAL A 721 -6.92 12.63 19.55
C VAL A 721 -6.64 13.51 20.77
N GLY A 722 -6.38 12.87 21.91
CA GLY A 722 -6.02 13.54 23.16
C GLY A 722 -7.19 14.09 24.00
N LYS A 723 -8.43 14.02 23.51
CA LYS A 723 -9.63 14.44 24.27
C LYS A 723 -10.51 13.25 24.58
N LEU A 724 -10.25 12.50 25.65
CA LEU A 724 -11.31 11.67 26.25
C LEU A 724 -11.94 12.47 27.38
N GLY A 725 -13.27 12.62 27.37
CA GLY A 725 -13.98 13.22 28.48
C GLY A 725 -13.73 12.46 29.78
N THR A 726 -13.97 13.11 30.92
CA THR A 726 -13.98 12.51 32.27
C THR A 726 -15.01 11.38 32.44
N GLY A 727 -15.76 11.03 31.37
CA GLY A 727 -16.80 10.00 31.35
C GLY A 727 -16.32 8.57 31.61
N GLY A 728 -15.01 8.29 31.53
CA GLY A 728 -14.39 7.02 31.92
C GLY A 728 -14.91 5.79 31.17
N ASN A 729 -14.33 4.62 31.46
CA ASN A 729 -14.79 3.33 30.93
C ASN A 729 -16.11 2.86 31.56
N ARG A 730 -16.85 3.76 32.25
CA ARG A 730 -18.04 3.44 33.04
C ARG A 730 -19.17 3.02 32.13
N ILE A 731 -19.86 1.96 32.54
CA ILE A 731 -21.07 1.51 31.90
C ILE A 731 -22.23 2.30 32.52
N ARG A 732 -22.92 3.10 31.71
CA ARG A 732 -24.12 3.85 32.13
C ARG A 732 -25.34 3.14 31.60
N VAL A 733 -26.36 2.94 32.44
CA VAL A 733 -27.67 2.52 31.97
C VAL A 733 -28.28 3.66 31.14
N VAL A 734 -28.70 3.37 29.91
CA VAL A 734 -29.29 4.33 28.97
C VAL A 734 -30.66 3.84 28.57
N GLY A 735 -31.70 4.48 29.11
CA GLY A 735 -33.09 4.11 28.89
C GLY A 735 -33.69 3.28 30.03
N PRO A 736 -34.92 2.78 29.86
CA PRO A 736 -35.60 1.99 30.88
C PRO A 736 -34.95 0.61 31.04
N ARG A 737 -35.07 0.07 32.26
CA ARG A 737 -34.86 -1.35 32.52
C ARG A 737 -36.11 -2.09 32.03
N PHE A 738 -35.91 -3.17 31.28
CA PHE A 738 -36.99 -3.96 30.71
C PHE A 738 -37.23 -5.17 31.60
N PRO A 739 -38.46 -5.42 32.06
CA PRO A 739 -38.77 -6.55 32.92
C PRO A 739 -38.71 -7.89 32.16
N PHE A 740 -38.81 -8.99 32.89
CA PHE A 740 -38.94 -10.32 32.32
C PHE A 740 -40.22 -10.46 31.48
N GLU A 741 -41.36 -10.02 32.04
CA GLU A 741 -42.68 -10.04 31.41
C GLU A 741 -43.33 -8.65 31.38
N VAL A 742 -44.21 -8.41 30.40
CA VAL A 742 -44.99 -7.16 30.36
C VAL A 742 -46.03 -7.20 31.49
N PRO A 743 -46.22 -6.11 32.26
CA PRO A 743 -47.28 -6.04 33.26
C PRO A 743 -48.66 -6.38 32.68
N PRO A 744 -49.57 -7.00 33.46
CA PRO A 744 -50.92 -7.34 33.00
C PRO A 744 -51.63 -6.13 32.38
N GLY A 745 -52.01 -6.23 31.10
CA GLY A 745 -52.70 -5.17 30.35
C GLY A 745 -51.84 -4.38 29.35
N GLY A 746 -50.52 -4.60 29.29
CA GLY A 746 -49.69 -4.05 28.23
C GLY A 746 -49.88 -4.81 26.91
N ARG A 747 -50.12 -4.09 25.79
CA ARG A 747 -50.02 -4.71 24.45
C ARG A 747 -48.56 -5.01 24.14
N GLY A 748 -48.29 -6.22 23.65
CA GLY A 748 -46.99 -6.57 23.09
C GLY A 748 -46.62 -5.61 21.94
N PRO A 749 -45.36 -5.15 21.85
CA PRO A 749 -44.91 -4.29 20.77
C PRO A 749 -44.99 -5.01 19.41
N ALA A 750 -45.21 -4.26 18.33
CA ALA A 750 -45.24 -4.82 16.97
C ALA A 750 -43.91 -5.54 16.62
N ALA A 751 -43.95 -6.40 15.59
CA ALA A 751 -42.83 -7.29 15.23
C ALA A 751 -41.54 -6.53 14.82
N ASP A 752 -41.68 -5.27 14.42
CA ASP A 752 -40.65 -4.32 13.99
C ASP A 752 -40.21 -3.36 15.11
N VAL A 753 -40.87 -3.39 16.27
CA VAL A 753 -40.55 -2.55 17.42
C VAL A 753 -39.64 -3.32 18.39
N PRO A 754 -38.56 -2.70 18.90
CA PRO A 754 -37.69 -3.31 19.89
C PRO A 754 -38.48 -3.84 21.10
N SER A 755 -38.16 -5.05 21.55
CA SER A 755 -38.88 -5.70 22.63
C SER A 755 -38.91 -4.89 23.92
N THR A 756 -40.01 -5.01 24.64
CA THR A 756 -40.26 -4.32 25.91
C THR A 756 -40.11 -5.21 27.13
N CYS A 757 -39.92 -6.52 26.94
CA CYS A 757 -39.63 -7.48 28.00
C CYS A 757 -38.83 -8.67 27.46
N THR A 758 -38.25 -9.46 28.35
CA THR A 758 -37.42 -10.63 28.00
C THR A 758 -38.22 -11.68 27.21
N VAL A 759 -39.45 -12.00 27.62
CA VAL A 759 -40.27 -13.02 26.94
C VAL A 759 -40.56 -12.64 25.48
N ASP A 760 -40.90 -11.38 25.22
CA ASP A 760 -41.11 -10.88 23.84
C ASP A 760 -39.80 -10.91 23.03
N ALA A 761 -38.68 -10.54 23.66
CA ALA A 761 -37.37 -10.58 23.00
C ALA A 761 -36.98 -12.00 22.57
N ILE A 762 -37.18 -13.00 23.45
CA ILE A 762 -36.92 -14.41 23.14
C ILE A 762 -37.81 -14.90 21.99
N ALA A 763 -39.10 -14.55 21.99
CA ALA A 763 -40.01 -14.93 20.90
C ALA A 763 -39.60 -14.33 19.54
N LYS A 764 -38.92 -13.18 19.53
CA LYS A 764 -38.43 -12.50 18.33
C LYS A 764 -37.05 -12.94 17.86
N VAL A 765 -36.33 -13.77 18.60
CA VAL A 765 -35.05 -14.36 18.15
C VAL A 765 -35.27 -15.08 16.82
N ARG A 766 -34.29 -14.98 15.91
CA ARG A 766 -34.30 -15.61 14.59
C ARG A 766 -33.01 -16.38 14.33
N TYR A 767 -32.96 -17.16 13.26
CA TYR A 767 -31.67 -17.61 12.72
C TYR A 767 -30.98 -16.47 11.96
N VAL A 768 -29.64 -16.47 11.96
CA VAL A 768 -28.80 -15.46 11.31
C VAL A 768 -29.09 -15.35 9.80
N ASP A 769 -29.07 -14.12 9.30
CA ASP A 769 -29.29 -13.79 7.88
C ASP A 769 -28.26 -14.43 6.93
N GLY A 770 -28.65 -14.61 5.66
CA GLY A 770 -27.79 -15.13 4.60
C GLY A 770 -27.74 -16.66 4.48
N TYR A 771 -28.51 -17.38 5.30
CA TYR A 771 -28.61 -18.84 5.30
C TYR A 771 -30.03 -19.33 4.99
N ASP A 772 -30.22 -20.64 4.93
CA ASP A 772 -31.48 -21.23 4.51
C ASP A 772 -32.59 -21.19 5.56
N LEU A 773 -32.22 -21.11 6.85
CA LEU A 773 -33.14 -20.92 7.98
C LEU A 773 -33.41 -19.45 8.31
N GLU A 774 -32.86 -18.51 7.52
CA GLU A 774 -33.02 -17.07 7.72
C GLU A 774 -34.47 -16.67 7.97
N GLY A 775 -34.67 -15.79 8.95
CA GLY A 775 -35.98 -15.27 9.32
C GLY A 775 -36.87 -16.22 10.12
N GLN A 776 -36.54 -17.52 10.22
CA GLN A 776 -37.31 -18.46 11.04
C GLN A 776 -37.07 -18.23 12.54
N HIS A 777 -38.07 -18.53 13.35
CA HIS A 777 -38.07 -18.28 14.80
C HIS A 777 -37.80 -19.59 15.57
N PRO A 778 -36.57 -19.83 16.07
CA PRO A 778 -36.19 -21.08 16.75
C PRO A 778 -36.99 -21.39 18.02
N TYR A 779 -37.56 -20.35 18.64
CA TYR A 779 -38.27 -20.44 19.93
C TYR A 779 -39.77 -20.19 19.83
N ALA A 780 -40.33 -20.22 18.62
CA ALA A 780 -41.76 -20.00 18.42
C ALA A 780 -42.58 -21.06 19.18
N GLY A 781 -43.43 -20.61 20.11
CA GLY A 781 -44.30 -21.48 20.91
C GLY A 781 -43.61 -22.21 22.07
N LEU A 782 -42.33 -21.95 22.34
CA LEU A 782 -41.62 -22.53 23.48
C LEU A 782 -41.83 -21.70 24.75
N GLU A 783 -41.78 -22.37 25.90
CA GLU A 783 -41.92 -21.72 27.21
C GLU A 783 -40.61 -21.00 27.57
N THR A 784 -40.71 -19.77 28.10
CA THR A 784 -39.56 -19.03 28.62
C THR A 784 -39.68 -18.93 30.14
N LYS A 785 -38.68 -19.44 30.88
CA LYS A 785 -38.68 -19.51 32.34
C LYS A 785 -37.55 -18.71 32.98
N ARG A 786 -37.81 -18.23 34.20
CA ARG A 786 -36.82 -17.70 35.12
C ARG A 786 -36.12 -18.86 35.82
N VAL A 787 -34.80 -18.90 35.76
CA VAL A 787 -34.04 -19.98 36.38
C VAL A 787 -32.82 -19.48 37.15
N PHE A 788 -32.34 -20.31 38.07
CA PHE A 788 -31.07 -20.14 38.75
C PHE A 788 -30.06 -21.19 38.28
N LEU A 789 -28.84 -20.74 38.00
CA LEU A 789 -27.69 -21.60 37.73
C LEU A 789 -26.84 -21.71 38.99
N VAL A 790 -26.60 -22.95 39.44
CA VAL A 790 -25.82 -23.22 40.65
C VAL A 790 -24.84 -24.36 40.43
N ARG A 791 -23.59 -24.15 40.83
CA ARG A 791 -22.56 -25.18 40.88
C ARG A 791 -22.80 -26.10 42.08
N GLN A 792 -22.94 -27.40 41.84
CA GLN A 792 -23.11 -28.41 42.88
C GLN A 792 -22.33 -29.71 42.59
N GLU A 793 -22.07 -30.49 43.65
CA GLU A 793 -21.55 -31.84 43.52
C GLU A 793 -22.68 -32.85 43.34
N VAL A 794 -22.53 -33.71 42.33
CA VAL A 794 -23.44 -34.82 42.06
C VAL A 794 -22.69 -36.16 42.07
N PRO A 795 -23.35 -37.25 42.48
CA PRO A 795 -22.79 -38.60 42.33
C PRO A 795 -22.51 -38.92 40.86
N ALA A 796 -21.36 -39.52 40.58
CA ALA A 796 -20.97 -40.05 39.29
C ALA A 796 -20.35 -41.45 39.47
N TRP A 797 -20.16 -42.17 38.36
CA TRP A 797 -19.63 -43.55 38.37
C TRP A 797 -18.24 -43.70 39.03
N ARG A 798 -17.47 -42.61 39.14
CA ARG A 798 -16.17 -42.52 39.84
C ARG A 798 -16.16 -41.39 40.89
N GLY A 799 -17.03 -41.49 41.90
CA GLY A 799 -17.07 -40.54 43.03
C GLY A 799 -18.02 -39.36 42.80
N THR A 800 -17.71 -38.20 43.38
CA THR A 800 -18.49 -36.97 43.14
C THR A 800 -17.86 -36.14 42.02
N ARG A 801 -18.70 -35.50 41.22
CA ARG A 801 -18.30 -34.57 40.16
C ARG A 801 -19.09 -33.28 40.28
N GLN A 802 -18.48 -32.17 39.88
CA GLN A 802 -19.11 -30.86 39.90
C GLN A 802 -19.88 -30.64 38.59
N VAL A 803 -21.09 -30.09 38.68
CA VAL A 803 -21.94 -29.74 37.53
C VAL A 803 -22.62 -28.41 37.78
N LEU A 804 -23.16 -27.79 36.72
CA LEU A 804 -24.07 -26.65 36.83
C LEU A 804 -25.51 -27.16 36.72
N LEU A 805 -26.28 -27.01 37.79
CA LEU A 805 -27.69 -27.37 37.84
C LEU A 805 -28.56 -26.15 37.53
N VAL A 806 -29.69 -26.42 36.89
CA VAL A 806 -30.71 -25.43 36.52
C VAL A 806 -31.92 -25.62 37.42
N PHE A 807 -32.25 -24.61 38.23
CA PHE A 807 -33.41 -24.65 39.14
C PHE A 807 -34.48 -23.64 38.70
N ASP A 808 -35.74 -24.02 38.82
CA ASP A 808 -36.88 -23.14 38.54
C ASP A 808 -36.94 -22.02 39.60
N ALA A 809 -36.83 -20.77 39.19
CA ALA A 809 -36.84 -19.63 40.10
C ALA A 809 -38.24 -19.36 40.68
N ASP A 810 -39.30 -19.90 40.06
CA ASP A 810 -40.67 -19.78 40.57
C ASP A 810 -40.97 -20.83 41.65
N ALA A 811 -40.18 -21.90 41.71
CA ALA A 811 -40.34 -22.96 42.72
C ALA A 811 -39.47 -22.72 43.96
N PHE A 812 -38.38 -21.95 43.86
CA PHE A 812 -37.38 -21.86 44.92
C PHE A 812 -36.79 -20.45 45.08
N ASP A 813 -36.62 -20.03 46.33
CA ASP A 813 -35.90 -18.80 46.66
C ASP A 813 -34.39 -18.93 46.44
N ARG A 814 -33.76 -17.86 45.94
CA ARG A 814 -32.30 -17.78 45.65
C ARG A 814 -31.41 -18.27 46.80
N GLY A 815 -31.76 -17.97 48.05
CA GLY A 815 -30.99 -18.36 49.24
C GLY A 815 -31.09 -19.85 49.61
N VAL A 816 -32.10 -20.55 49.09
CA VAL A 816 -32.34 -21.98 49.35
C VAL A 816 -31.68 -22.84 48.29
N VAL A 817 -31.60 -22.38 47.03
CA VAL A 817 -31.08 -23.15 45.89
C VAL A 817 -29.75 -23.85 46.15
N PRO A 818 -28.72 -23.24 46.77
CA PRO A 818 -27.45 -23.92 47.03
C PRO A 818 -27.56 -25.18 47.90
N ARG A 819 -28.65 -25.32 48.67
CA ARG A 819 -28.90 -26.45 49.58
C ARG A 819 -29.86 -27.49 49.01
N LEU A 820 -30.46 -27.23 47.85
CA LEU A 820 -31.36 -28.17 47.19
C LEU A 820 -30.57 -29.36 46.67
N ARG A 821 -31.24 -30.52 46.63
CA ARG A 821 -30.71 -31.75 46.06
C ARG A 821 -30.83 -31.71 44.53
N ALA A 822 -29.99 -32.46 43.84
CA ALA A 822 -29.93 -32.46 42.38
C ALA A 822 -31.20 -32.97 41.68
N ASP A 823 -32.02 -33.77 42.37
CA ASP A 823 -33.32 -34.26 41.89
C ASP A 823 -34.42 -33.17 41.89
N ALA A 824 -34.18 -32.04 42.56
CA ALA A 824 -35.06 -30.87 42.49
C ALA A 824 -34.71 -29.93 41.32
N ALA A 825 -33.64 -30.19 40.58
CA ALA A 825 -33.25 -29.38 39.42
C ALA A 825 -34.15 -29.70 38.21
N LEU A 826 -34.45 -28.67 37.41
CA LEU A 826 -35.04 -28.83 36.07
C LEU A 826 -34.10 -29.63 35.14
N GLY A 827 -32.80 -29.52 35.38
CA GLY A 827 -31.81 -30.17 34.54
C GLY A 827 -30.37 -29.77 34.83
N VAL A 828 -29.49 -30.18 33.92
CA VAL A 828 -28.05 -29.89 33.97
C VAL A 828 -27.62 -29.07 32.76
N LEU A 829 -26.81 -28.04 32.99
CA LEU A 829 -26.25 -27.21 31.94
C LEU A 829 -24.95 -27.83 31.42
N ARG A 830 -24.81 -27.94 30.10
CA ARG A 830 -23.63 -28.50 29.42
C ARG A 830 -22.83 -27.41 28.72
N PRO A 831 -21.48 -27.47 28.75
CA PRO A 831 -20.67 -26.53 28.01
C PRO A 831 -20.64 -26.90 26.52
N VAL A 832 -20.76 -25.93 25.62
CA VAL A 832 -20.55 -26.15 24.17
C VAL A 832 -19.16 -25.71 23.69
N GLN A 833 -18.38 -25.09 24.59
CA GLN A 833 -17.04 -24.57 24.34
C GLN A 833 -16.10 -25.06 25.46
N ARG A 834 -14.84 -25.39 25.13
CA ARG A 834 -13.84 -25.94 26.08
C ARG A 834 -12.85 -24.91 26.62
N TYR A 835 -13.12 -23.62 26.44
CA TYR A 835 -12.24 -22.55 26.92
C TYR A 835 -13.06 -21.29 27.21
N VAL A 836 -12.50 -20.37 27.99
CA VAL A 836 -13.01 -19.00 28.10
C VAL A 836 -11.89 -18.00 27.89
N LEU A 837 -12.24 -16.81 27.37
CA LEU A 837 -11.27 -15.74 27.19
C LEU A 837 -11.12 -14.91 28.46
N ARG A 838 -9.88 -14.65 28.90
CA ARG A 838 -9.59 -13.81 30.07
C ARG A 838 -10.26 -12.44 29.97
N ALA A 839 -10.09 -11.75 28.84
CA ALA A 839 -10.73 -10.46 28.58
C ALA A 839 -12.27 -10.56 28.63
N GLY A 840 -12.83 -11.71 28.22
CA GLY A 840 -14.25 -11.99 28.33
C GLY A 840 -14.74 -12.12 29.77
N LEU A 841 -13.95 -12.77 30.64
CA LEU A 841 -14.26 -12.91 32.08
C LEU A 841 -14.16 -11.56 32.80
N GLU A 842 -13.12 -10.77 32.52
CA GLU A 842 -12.96 -9.42 33.09
C GLU A 842 -14.14 -8.51 32.71
N ARG A 843 -14.60 -8.58 31.45
CA ARG A 843 -15.80 -7.87 31.01
C ARG A 843 -17.07 -8.36 31.68
N ALA A 844 -17.24 -9.68 31.81
CA ALA A 844 -18.40 -10.26 32.47
C ALA A 844 -18.46 -9.83 33.94
N ASN A 845 -17.32 -9.80 34.63
CA ASN A 845 -17.20 -9.24 35.98
C ASN A 845 -17.56 -7.76 36.03
N GLU A 846 -16.95 -6.93 35.15
CA GLU A 846 -17.22 -5.49 35.09
C GLU A 846 -18.72 -5.21 34.85
N LEU A 847 -19.34 -5.97 33.95
CA LEU A 847 -20.75 -5.86 33.62
C LEU A 847 -21.65 -6.34 34.75
N TYR A 848 -21.28 -7.44 35.42
CA TYR A 848 -22.04 -7.96 36.54
C TYR A 848 -22.02 -6.99 37.71
N GLU A 849 -20.85 -6.48 38.09
CA GLU A 849 -20.70 -5.52 39.20
C GLU A 849 -21.37 -4.17 38.93
N GLN A 850 -21.24 -3.63 37.72
CA GLN A 850 -21.76 -2.28 37.41
C GLN A 850 -23.23 -2.26 37.01
N VAL A 851 -23.77 -3.38 36.50
CA VAL A 851 -25.08 -3.40 35.85
C VAL A 851 -25.96 -4.55 36.34
N LEU A 852 -25.59 -5.81 36.05
CA LEU A 852 -26.50 -6.95 36.23
C LEU A 852 -26.81 -7.23 37.71
N GLY A 853 -25.83 -7.10 38.60
CA GLY A 853 -26.00 -7.32 40.03
C GLY A 853 -26.86 -6.28 40.75
N GLY A 854 -27.28 -5.22 40.05
CA GLY A 854 -28.12 -4.13 40.59
C GLY A 854 -29.39 -3.85 39.79
N LEU A 855 -29.88 -4.81 39.00
CA LEU A 855 -31.18 -4.71 38.33
C LEU A 855 -32.33 -4.94 39.32
N ASP A 856 -33.41 -4.17 39.16
CA ASP A 856 -34.63 -4.35 39.97
C ASP A 856 -35.34 -5.68 39.63
N ASP A 857 -35.24 -6.10 38.37
CA ASP A 857 -35.64 -7.42 37.87
C ASP A 857 -34.40 -8.10 37.28
N GLU A 858 -33.90 -9.12 37.98
CA GLU A 858 -32.67 -9.84 37.61
C GLU A 858 -32.83 -10.79 36.41
N TRP A 859 -34.06 -10.98 35.91
CA TRP A 859 -34.37 -11.72 34.68
C TRP A 859 -34.77 -10.82 33.50
N GLY A 860 -34.92 -9.52 33.77
CA GLY A 860 -35.08 -8.48 32.77
C GLY A 860 -33.80 -8.20 31.98
N PHE A 861 -33.84 -7.26 31.05
CA PHE A 861 -32.66 -6.77 30.35
C PHE A 861 -32.56 -5.25 30.41
N VAL A 862 -31.38 -4.72 30.09
CA VAL A 862 -31.14 -3.29 30.18
C VAL A 862 -30.30 -2.80 29.02
N ARG A 863 -30.56 -1.57 28.58
CA ARG A 863 -29.69 -0.89 27.62
C ARG A 863 -28.65 -0.10 28.35
N VAL A 864 -27.40 -0.28 27.96
CA VAL A 864 -26.26 0.41 28.55
C VAL A 864 -25.42 1.07 27.48
N ARG A 865 -24.68 2.09 27.86
CA ARG A 865 -23.68 2.76 27.03
C ARG A 865 -22.37 2.73 27.80
N LYS A 866 -21.32 2.22 27.16
CA LYS A 866 -19.97 2.25 27.71
C LYS A 866 -19.29 3.54 27.28
N GLY A 867 -18.98 4.42 28.22
CA GLY A 867 -18.51 5.78 27.91
C GLY A 867 -19.54 6.56 27.08
N ASP A 868 -19.08 7.22 26.02
CA ASP A 868 -19.90 8.06 25.14
C ASP A 868 -20.33 7.34 23.84
N ALA A 869 -20.26 5.99 23.80
CA ALA A 869 -20.58 5.21 22.61
C ALA A 869 -21.93 5.63 21.95
N PRO A 870 -21.96 5.86 20.63
CA PRO A 870 -23.10 6.50 19.96
C PRO A 870 -24.39 5.67 20.08
N LYS A 871 -24.28 4.34 20.03
CA LYS A 871 -25.40 3.41 20.18
C LYS A 871 -25.35 2.72 21.54
N PRO A 872 -26.45 2.72 22.32
CA PRO A 872 -26.54 1.88 23.49
C PRO A 872 -26.61 0.41 23.06
N VAL A 873 -26.09 -0.46 23.91
CA VAL A 873 -26.10 -1.90 23.72
C VAL A 873 -26.98 -2.57 24.76
N THR A 874 -27.70 -3.61 24.39
CA THR A 874 -28.53 -4.40 25.30
C THR A 874 -27.68 -5.42 26.05
N VAL A 875 -27.92 -5.51 27.35
CA VAL A 875 -27.28 -6.44 28.27
C VAL A 875 -28.38 -7.28 28.89
N THR A 876 -28.25 -8.60 28.74
CA THR A 876 -29.23 -9.58 29.21
C THR A 876 -28.57 -10.52 30.21
N PRO A 877 -29.35 -11.17 31.08
CA PRO A 877 -28.97 -12.41 31.74
C PRO A 877 -28.58 -13.46 30.69
N PRO A 878 -27.77 -14.46 31.06
CA PRO A 878 -27.42 -15.54 30.16
C PRO A 878 -28.68 -16.30 29.73
N VAL A 879 -28.80 -16.54 28.42
CA VAL A 879 -29.89 -17.34 27.84
C VAL A 879 -29.41 -18.78 27.67
N ILE A 880 -30.14 -19.72 28.24
CA ILE A 880 -29.96 -21.16 28.06
C ILE A 880 -31.15 -21.72 27.29
N GLU A 881 -30.92 -22.73 26.46
CA GLU A 881 -31.97 -23.47 25.76
C GLU A 881 -31.88 -24.95 26.10
N ASN A 882 -33.03 -25.63 26.09
CA ASN A 882 -33.08 -27.08 26.14
C ASN A 882 -32.25 -27.67 24.99
N LEU A 883 -31.47 -28.70 25.31
CA LEU A 883 -30.68 -29.43 24.34
C LEU A 883 -31.60 -30.30 23.47
N HIS A 884 -31.31 -30.33 22.17
CA HIS A 884 -32.02 -31.20 21.23
C HIS A 884 -31.93 -32.68 21.67
N PRO A 885 -33.02 -33.47 21.61
CA PRO A 885 -33.04 -34.86 22.10
C PRO A 885 -31.91 -35.74 21.57
N ASP A 886 -31.53 -35.57 20.31
CA ASP A 886 -30.43 -36.31 19.65
C ASP A 886 -29.06 -36.18 20.33
N ASP A 887 -28.89 -35.22 21.24
CA ASP A 887 -27.60 -34.94 21.90
C ASP A 887 -27.58 -35.21 23.40
N TRP A 888 -28.68 -35.73 23.96
CA TRP A 888 -28.76 -36.03 25.38
C TRP A 888 -27.71 -37.06 25.79
N GLU A 889 -27.05 -36.83 26.92
CA GLU A 889 -26.10 -37.78 27.51
C GLU A 889 -26.83 -38.85 28.33
N ASP A 890 -27.99 -38.53 28.88
CA ASP A 890 -28.80 -39.42 29.72
C ASP A 890 -30.21 -39.67 29.14
N GLU A 891 -30.49 -40.92 28.74
CA GLU A 891 -31.82 -41.34 28.25
C GLU A 891 -32.89 -41.27 29.36
N ARG A 892 -32.50 -41.08 30.64
CA ARG A 892 -33.40 -41.11 31.80
C ARG A 892 -34.18 -39.80 32.06
N GLY A 893 -34.10 -38.83 31.15
CA GLY A 893 -35.07 -37.72 31.09
C GLY A 893 -34.87 -36.57 32.07
N SER A 894 -33.69 -36.43 32.70
CA SER A 894 -33.33 -35.14 33.30
C SER A 894 -33.11 -34.13 32.18
N GLY A 895 -33.76 -32.95 32.23
CA GLY A 895 -33.55 -31.92 31.22
C GLY A 895 -32.06 -31.61 31.06
N GLU A 896 -31.59 -31.49 29.82
CA GLU A 896 -30.24 -31.02 29.52
C GLU A 896 -30.34 -29.66 28.84
N PHE A 897 -29.51 -28.72 29.27
CA PHE A 897 -29.48 -27.36 28.75
C PHE A 897 -28.12 -27.05 28.15
N ILE A 898 -28.09 -26.10 27.22
CA ILE A 898 -26.88 -25.46 26.74
C ILE A 898 -27.05 -23.94 26.81
N VAL A 899 -25.94 -23.23 26.90
CA VAL A 899 -25.95 -21.77 26.88
C VAL A 899 -25.80 -21.25 25.44
N CYS A 900 -26.60 -20.25 25.09
CA CYS A 900 -26.51 -19.55 23.80
C CYS A 900 -25.16 -18.83 23.65
N ASP A 901 -24.68 -18.66 22.40
CA ASP A 901 -23.30 -18.23 22.17
C ASP A 901 -23.04 -16.85 22.78
N GLY A 902 -21.82 -16.66 23.26
CA GLY A 902 -21.39 -15.47 23.95
C GLY A 902 -21.77 -15.41 25.44
N ASN A 903 -22.70 -16.23 25.93
CA ASN A 903 -23.11 -16.21 27.33
C ASN A 903 -22.26 -17.10 28.26
N HIS A 904 -21.38 -17.94 27.71
CA HIS A 904 -20.47 -18.81 28.49
C HIS A 904 -19.68 -18.05 29.56
N ARG A 905 -19.15 -16.87 29.23
CA ARG A 905 -18.32 -16.06 30.14
C ARG A 905 -19.06 -15.57 31.37
N VAL A 906 -20.38 -15.35 31.24
CA VAL A 906 -21.24 -14.95 32.36
C VAL A 906 -21.59 -16.17 33.20
N VAL A 907 -21.88 -17.31 32.56
CA VAL A 907 -22.13 -18.59 33.25
C VAL A 907 -20.90 -19.04 34.06
N GLU A 908 -19.70 -18.78 33.56
CA GLU A 908 -18.44 -19.04 34.27
C GLU A 908 -18.32 -18.29 35.61
N LEU A 909 -19.06 -17.20 35.80
CA LEU A 909 -19.12 -16.54 37.11
C LEU A 909 -19.77 -17.46 38.15
N ALA A 910 -20.83 -18.19 37.79
CA ALA A 910 -21.47 -19.19 38.66
C ALA A 910 -20.49 -20.31 39.03
N TRP A 911 -19.65 -20.74 38.07
CA TRP A 911 -18.68 -21.80 38.30
C TRP A 911 -17.51 -21.35 39.19
N ASN A 912 -16.85 -20.25 38.82
CA ASN A 912 -15.60 -19.79 39.45
C ASN A 912 -15.85 -19.07 40.78
N GLN A 913 -16.90 -18.25 40.86
CA GLN A 913 -17.20 -17.47 42.06
C GLN A 913 -18.19 -18.18 43.01
N ARG A 914 -18.74 -19.33 42.60
CA ARG A 914 -19.73 -20.11 43.37
C ARG A 914 -20.97 -19.27 43.76
N ILE A 915 -21.39 -18.40 42.85
CA ILE A 915 -22.59 -17.57 43.02
C ILE A 915 -23.82 -18.28 42.45
N VAL A 916 -25.00 -17.93 42.98
CA VAL A 916 -26.29 -18.28 42.36
C VAL A 916 -26.57 -17.26 41.27
N LEU A 917 -26.46 -17.67 40.01
CA LEU A 917 -26.55 -16.78 38.86
C LEU A 917 -27.96 -16.85 38.22
N PRO A 918 -28.70 -15.73 38.12
CA PRO A 918 -29.95 -15.68 37.38
C PRO A 918 -29.72 -15.91 35.89
N ALA A 919 -30.60 -16.67 35.26
CA ALA A 919 -30.57 -16.95 33.83
C ALA A 919 -31.99 -17.09 33.26
N ILE A 920 -32.10 -17.04 31.93
CA ILE A 920 -33.35 -17.20 31.20
C ILE A 920 -33.29 -18.56 30.49
N ALA A 921 -34.24 -19.44 30.76
CA ALA A 921 -34.32 -20.75 30.13
C ALA A 921 -35.43 -20.78 29.07
N VAL A 922 -35.11 -21.27 27.88
CA VAL A 922 -36.09 -21.67 26.86
C VAL A 922 -36.34 -23.16 27.01
N VAL A 923 -37.54 -23.52 27.45
CA VAL A 923 -37.95 -24.89 27.79
C VAL A 923 -38.86 -25.45 26.69
N GLY A 924 -38.53 -26.64 26.21
CA GLY A 924 -39.18 -27.31 25.08
C GLY A 924 -38.17 -27.86 24.08
N GLU A 925 -38.65 -28.41 22.96
CA GLU A 925 -37.79 -28.91 21.89
C GLU A 925 -37.53 -27.80 20.87
N PRO A 926 -36.29 -27.29 20.73
CA PRO A 926 -35.99 -26.27 19.73
C PRO A 926 -36.13 -26.86 18.32
N GLY A 927 -36.68 -26.07 17.37
CA GLY A 927 -37.01 -26.57 16.03
C GLY A 927 -35.82 -27.07 15.20
N GLN A 928 -34.59 -26.66 15.53
CA GLN A 928 -33.35 -27.20 14.96
C GLN A 928 -32.26 -27.25 16.04
N PRO A 929 -31.30 -28.19 15.94
CA PRO A 929 -30.23 -28.29 16.90
C PRO A 929 -29.34 -27.04 16.91
N TYR A 930 -28.55 -26.90 17.97
CA TYR A 930 -27.61 -25.81 18.15
C TYR A 930 -26.35 -25.99 17.29
N TYR A 931 -25.64 -24.92 16.92
CA TYR A 931 -24.53 -24.98 15.95
C TYR A 931 -23.32 -25.84 16.37
N ALA A 932 -23.19 -26.14 17.67
CA ALA A 932 -22.14 -26.97 18.24
C ALA A 932 -22.72 -28.19 18.98
N ARG A 933 -21.95 -29.29 19.00
CA ARG A 933 -22.23 -30.43 19.89
C ARG A 933 -21.78 -30.08 21.32
N PRO A 934 -22.63 -30.32 22.32
CA PRO A 934 -22.26 -30.10 23.72
C PRO A 934 -21.20 -31.11 24.17
N PHE A 935 -20.33 -30.67 25.06
CA PHE A 935 -19.42 -31.54 25.80
C PHE A 935 -20.15 -32.18 26.99
N SER A 936 -19.54 -33.17 27.65
CA SER A 936 -20.20 -33.86 28.78
C SER A 936 -20.55 -32.88 29.90
N ARG A 937 -21.64 -33.15 30.63
CA ARG A 937 -22.10 -32.35 31.78
C ARG A 937 -21.05 -32.15 32.87
N TYR A 938 -20.03 -33.02 32.92
CA TYR A 938 -18.92 -32.94 33.87
C TYR A 938 -17.72 -32.11 33.39
N GLU A 939 -17.74 -31.57 32.17
CA GLU A 939 -16.60 -30.87 31.57
C GLU A 939 -16.55 -29.36 31.84
N TRP A 940 -17.45 -28.81 32.66
CA TRP A 940 -17.38 -27.38 33.01
C TRP A 940 -16.07 -26.98 33.68
N SER A 941 -15.41 -27.88 34.44
CA SER A 941 -14.06 -27.62 34.95
C SER A 941 -13.07 -27.40 33.81
N HIS A 942 -13.17 -28.16 32.72
CA HIS A 942 -12.30 -27.98 31.56
C HIS A 942 -12.56 -26.65 30.87
N THR A 943 -13.82 -26.24 30.72
CA THR A 943 -14.15 -24.92 30.15
C THR A 943 -13.64 -23.79 31.03
N ALA A 944 -13.96 -23.85 32.32
CA ALA A 944 -13.69 -22.82 33.31
C ALA A 944 -12.21 -22.60 33.60
N GLU A 945 -11.47 -23.70 33.75
CA GLU A 945 -10.06 -23.67 34.13
C GLU A 945 -9.17 -23.43 32.90
N ASN A 946 -9.67 -23.72 31.70
CA ASN A 946 -8.97 -23.45 30.44
C ASN A 946 -9.18 -21.99 30.00
N VAL A 947 -8.77 -21.07 30.88
CA VAL A 947 -8.74 -19.64 30.58
C VAL A 947 -7.63 -19.37 29.56
N ARG A 948 -8.02 -18.93 28.37
CA ARG A 948 -7.13 -18.56 27.29
C ARG A 948 -7.09 -17.05 27.17
N ASP A 949 -5.96 -16.53 26.75
CA ASP A 949 -5.90 -15.12 26.35
C ASP A 949 -6.38 -14.93 24.89
N ARG A 950 -6.58 -16.03 24.13
CA ARG A 950 -6.89 -16.04 22.68
C ARG A 950 -7.92 -17.10 22.33
N SER A 951 -8.73 -16.82 21.29
CA SER A 951 -9.55 -17.85 20.66
C SER A 951 -8.64 -18.91 19.99
N PRO A 952 -8.82 -20.21 20.22
CA PRO A 952 -8.19 -21.25 19.41
C PRO A 952 -8.78 -21.24 17.98
N ASP A 953 -8.20 -22.00 17.06
CA ASP A 953 -8.75 -22.16 15.71
C ASP A 953 -10.16 -22.79 15.76
N GLN A 954 -10.98 -22.52 14.75
CA GLN A 954 -12.42 -22.87 14.78
C GLN A 954 -12.68 -24.36 15.04
N ALA A 955 -11.85 -25.25 14.49
CA ALA A 955 -11.96 -26.69 14.70
C ALA A 955 -11.64 -27.11 16.16
N SER A 956 -10.85 -26.30 16.86
CA SER A 956 -10.55 -26.47 18.28
C SER A 956 -11.49 -25.71 19.22
N LYS A 957 -12.28 -24.74 18.71
CA LYS A 957 -13.24 -23.97 19.52
C LYS A 957 -14.45 -24.80 19.94
N TYR A 958 -15.03 -25.49 18.97
CA TYR A 958 -16.30 -26.22 19.11
C TYR A 958 -16.24 -27.55 18.37
N ALA A 959 -16.99 -28.54 18.85
CA ALA A 959 -17.34 -29.71 18.05
C ALA A 959 -18.48 -29.32 17.09
N VAL A 960 -18.14 -28.75 15.95
CA VAL A 960 -19.10 -28.19 14.98
C VAL A 960 -20.08 -29.26 14.46
N ARG A 961 -21.36 -28.92 14.34
CA ARG A 961 -22.33 -29.81 13.68
C ARG A 961 -22.15 -29.85 12.18
N LYS A 962 -22.19 -31.05 11.63
CA LYS A 962 -22.27 -31.24 10.18
C LYS A 962 -23.69 -30.90 9.73
N VAL A 963 -23.79 -30.18 8.61
CA VAL A 963 -25.04 -29.98 7.91
C VAL A 963 -25.24 -31.17 6.98
N ASP A 964 -26.36 -31.87 7.14
CA ASP A 964 -26.80 -32.83 6.14
C ASP A 964 -27.37 -32.07 4.94
N LEU A 965 -26.67 -32.10 3.81
CA LEU A 965 -27.09 -31.39 2.60
C LEU A 965 -28.23 -32.09 1.88
N GLU A 966 -28.47 -33.38 2.16
CA GLU A 966 -29.51 -34.18 1.51
C GLU A 966 -30.89 -33.85 2.08
N THR A 967 -30.96 -33.48 3.36
CA THR A 967 -32.20 -33.08 4.03
C THR A 967 -32.63 -31.65 3.69
N LEU A 968 -31.82 -30.91 2.94
CA LEU A 968 -32.11 -29.53 2.54
C LEU A 968 -33.04 -29.46 1.34
N THR A 969 -33.91 -28.44 1.33
CA THR A 969 -34.63 -28.06 0.12
C THR A 969 -33.66 -27.61 -0.98
N PRO A 970 -34.02 -27.70 -2.27
CA PRO A 970 -33.15 -27.26 -3.35
C PRO A 970 -32.69 -25.79 -3.21
N SER A 971 -33.60 -24.89 -2.80
CA SER A 971 -33.28 -23.46 -2.60
C SER A 971 -32.38 -23.22 -1.39
N ALA A 972 -32.47 -24.06 -0.36
CA ALA A 972 -31.55 -24.03 0.78
C ALA A 972 -30.14 -24.46 0.38
N ARG A 973 -30.05 -25.54 -0.41
CA ARG A 973 -28.78 -26.08 -0.91
C ARG A 973 -28.09 -25.10 -1.85
N GLU A 974 -28.85 -24.44 -2.74
CA GLU A 974 -28.35 -23.38 -3.61
C GLU A 974 -27.78 -22.22 -2.79
N ARG A 975 -28.53 -21.69 -1.81
CA ARG A 975 -28.05 -20.63 -0.92
C ARG A 975 -26.74 -21.01 -0.22
N LEU A 976 -26.65 -22.22 0.34
CA LEU A 976 -25.45 -22.70 1.02
C LEU A 976 -24.26 -22.96 0.08
N SER A 977 -24.49 -23.19 -1.21
CA SER A 977 -23.43 -23.41 -2.20
C SER A 977 -22.56 -22.17 -2.46
N HIS A 978 -23.08 -20.98 -2.14
CA HIS A 978 -22.33 -19.73 -2.20
C HIS A 978 -21.33 -19.55 -1.05
N TYR A 979 -21.37 -20.44 -0.04
CA TYR A 979 -20.51 -20.38 1.13
C TYR A 979 -19.57 -21.60 1.21
N PRO A 980 -18.36 -21.45 1.79
CA PRO A 980 -17.46 -22.56 2.02
C PRO A 980 -18.10 -23.61 2.96
N ALA A 981 -17.82 -24.89 2.71
CA ALA A 981 -18.34 -25.99 3.54
C ALA A 981 -17.98 -25.85 5.03
N SER A 982 -16.84 -25.23 5.33
CA SER A 982 -16.41 -24.93 6.70
C SER A 982 -17.32 -23.95 7.45
N GLU A 983 -18.22 -23.25 6.77
CA GLU A 983 -19.14 -22.26 7.33
C GLU A 983 -20.59 -22.73 7.40
N HIS A 984 -20.94 -23.88 6.80
CA HIS A 984 -22.33 -24.33 6.68
C HIS A 984 -23.06 -24.46 8.03
N TYR A 985 -22.35 -24.81 9.10
CA TYR A 985 -22.90 -24.93 10.47
C TYR A 985 -23.51 -23.63 11.02
N ARG A 986 -23.12 -22.47 10.47
CA ARG A 986 -23.63 -21.15 10.89
C ARG A 986 -25.13 -20.99 10.62
N ARG A 987 -25.72 -21.82 9.76
CA ARG A 987 -27.18 -21.87 9.55
C ARG A 987 -27.98 -22.09 10.84
N TYR A 988 -27.38 -22.75 11.84
CA TYR A 988 -28.02 -23.05 13.13
C TYR A 988 -27.83 -21.96 14.19
N TYR A 989 -27.11 -20.88 13.87
CA TYR A 989 -26.77 -19.85 14.84
C TYR A 989 -27.99 -18.98 15.17
N ARG A 990 -28.15 -18.66 16.46
CA ARG A 990 -29.27 -17.84 16.97
C ARG A 990 -28.87 -16.36 16.90
N ASP A 991 -29.60 -15.56 16.16
CA ASP A 991 -29.47 -14.11 16.21
C ASP A 991 -30.31 -13.54 17.35
N LEU A 992 -29.67 -13.39 18.51
CA LEU A 992 -30.28 -12.77 19.67
C LEU A 992 -30.53 -11.26 19.45
N THR A 993 -29.88 -10.62 18.47
CA THR A 993 -30.03 -9.18 18.23
C THR A 993 -31.38 -8.83 17.61
N ALA A 994 -31.98 -9.75 16.82
CA ALA A 994 -33.34 -9.61 16.31
C ALA A 994 -34.39 -9.41 17.43
N GLY A 995 -34.17 -10.01 18.60
CA GLY A 995 -35.04 -9.88 19.76
C GLY A 995 -34.66 -8.75 20.71
N PHE A 996 -33.41 -8.79 21.21
CA PHE A 996 -32.95 -7.87 22.25
C PHE A 996 -32.44 -6.53 21.70
N GLY A 997 -32.40 -6.36 20.38
CA GLY A 997 -31.71 -5.26 19.74
C GLY A 997 -30.19 -5.43 19.82
N TYR A 998 -29.48 -4.31 19.81
CA TYR A 998 -28.03 -4.31 19.66
C TYR A 998 -27.30 -4.90 20.88
N LEU A 999 -26.98 -6.21 20.90
CA LEU A 999 -26.42 -6.84 22.10
C LEU A 999 -24.97 -6.41 22.37
N GLY A 1000 -24.73 -6.03 23.62
CA GLY A 1000 -23.42 -5.65 24.12
C GLY A 1000 -22.53 -6.86 24.30
N GLY A 1001 -21.72 -7.16 23.30
CA GLY A 1001 -20.45 -7.86 23.45
C GLY A 1001 -20.45 -9.15 24.27
N GLN A 1002 -21.51 -9.97 24.23
CA GLN A 1002 -21.45 -11.36 24.68
C GLN A 1002 -20.36 -12.13 23.88
N GLY A 1003 -20.04 -11.70 22.65
CA GLY A 1003 -19.03 -12.29 21.75
C GLY A 1003 -17.64 -11.63 21.66
N GLY A 1004 -17.37 -10.48 22.29
CA GLY A 1004 -16.05 -9.81 22.15
C GLY A 1004 -15.95 -8.79 20.99
N ARG A 1005 -17.08 -8.18 20.63
CA ARG A 1005 -17.10 -6.87 19.97
C ARG A 1005 -18.14 -6.03 20.69
N TYR A 1006 -17.70 -5.03 21.46
CA TYR A 1006 -18.57 -3.89 21.72
C TYR A 1006 -18.46 -3.03 20.47
N VAL A 1007 -19.42 -3.14 19.56
CA VAL A 1007 -19.45 -2.17 18.48
C VAL A 1007 -19.78 -0.79 19.04
#